data_AF-A0A0Q5H6C4-F1
#
_entry.id   AF-A0A0Q5H6C4-F1
#
_cell.length_a   1.000
_cell.length_b   1.000
_cell.length_c   1.000
_cell.angle_alpha   90.00
_cell.angle_beta   90.00
_cell.angle_gamma   90.00
#
_symmetry.space_group_name_H-M   'P 1'
#
loop_
_entity.id
_entity.type
_entity.pdbx_description
1 polymer ?
#
loop_
_entity_poly.entity_id
_entity_poly.type
_entity_poly.pdbx_seq_one_letter_code
_entity_poly.pdbx_strand_id
1 'polypeptide(L)'
;MNQQVVTRSARMAVEAATAAAPDMPARFYLPVPEDRNLAELKARIAATLAPLPCTVAPLSALAPGDLVLSFPGRTIVDSAWAFDAARALESELGLPLAEPEIFHAVMPADPGAPVAPDIEESAAQLMPGCWADPEPRIEAEKDWALKRIRAREAWDYADSMARPARGEGIVIAQPDTGVTGHPELRDVLSGGGINLMDPARPNDATDPMDYPGTRGHGTGTASVVVSGAPGVVHGSAPRARHLPIRAIHSVMRLSQTTVAQAIDRAVDEGADVITMSLGGIYSFALQRAVERAVAADVIVLAAAGNCIDFVVWPARFDDCIAVAGTDYDDLRWRGSCRGPDVDIAAPAQNVYRATAQDGAAGQGQGTSFAVALTAGVAACWLAFHGRADVVAAARAQRTSVQHLFRRLLQATARTPQDGWDVYSMGPGIVDALALLQAGFDAGRDTEGPEIAECRRPLDRSIRGFALESAFAPPEAQIDWVRHGAEASLLVLRGRVRSGGTLLESAQAPDDAPSRALAAALGLAPAAALAPAAGAPATATAIAEPAPTSTPEPMRVAAPALRLPPKLQAPPAAPAEVQARRRILAARQLPLAPAAERGGLESMLLEESSLPPDAPLPDPDTMLAQIDQIARAVPERERGDPQAFRQALETLYLHGDRALRKLLVMDRDPSHDVDTDELGALEAIIVADGSRPSFLLDDGLPPASHPFYGIWEEQIRDARDQIRKTARAIGRIQPKGGHASNFLGTGSLVDRDQRFVLTNYHVLDDARSKLGIPMTRQDSTLTIHGGLEIDFVGEAGGLARNRFKVVEARLPAGFGRGFGFLDAAVLRIEPIDDDSVLPEHPVTVNAMPAFAAGGVSSVYTIGFPGRPRSSEDNASVDWAFVTATLFGNLFGFKRLAPGRFTQAMATDKRDTREWVFGHDATTFGGASGSPILASGAGKEMPVFGLHFAGETKRANHAIAAARVAEALRAVGVPVV
;
A
#
# COMPACT_ATOMS: atom_id res chain seq x y z
N MET A 1 16.67 -32.25 34.40
CA MET A 1 15.84 -33.41 34.03
C MET A 1 15.19 -33.12 32.68
N ASN A 2 15.80 -33.66 31.62
CA ASN A 2 15.44 -33.65 30.19
C ASN A 2 14.56 -32.51 29.64
N GLN A 3 15.22 -31.53 29.01
CA GLN A 3 14.70 -30.92 27.79
C GLN A 3 14.74 -31.97 26.65
N GLN A 4 13.74 -32.84 26.58
CA GLN A 4 13.47 -33.56 25.33
C GLN A 4 12.40 -32.78 24.55
N VAL A 5 12.88 -31.93 23.64
CA VAL A 5 12.05 -31.40 22.56
C VAL A 5 11.59 -32.59 21.72
N VAL A 6 10.34 -33.02 21.89
CA VAL A 6 9.73 -33.99 21.00
C VAL A 6 9.44 -33.28 19.69
N THR A 7 10.40 -33.33 18.76
CA THR A 7 10.16 -33.07 17.35
C THR A 7 9.09 -34.06 16.88
N ARG A 8 7.84 -33.60 16.75
CA ARG A 8 6.83 -34.37 16.02
C ARG A 8 7.35 -34.53 14.60
N SER A 9 7.45 -35.77 14.12
CA SER A 9 7.69 -36.02 12.70
C SER A 9 6.61 -35.35 11.84
N ALA A 10 6.90 -35.05 10.59
CA ALA A 10 5.96 -34.38 9.70
C ALA A 10 4.61 -35.14 9.64
N ARG A 11 4.64 -36.48 9.66
CA ARG A 11 3.44 -37.34 9.80
C ARG A 11 2.61 -36.98 11.05
N MET A 12 3.22 -36.92 12.24
CA MET A 12 2.51 -36.62 13.48
C MET A 12 1.97 -35.18 13.51
N ALA A 13 2.63 -34.24 12.81
CA ALA A 13 2.14 -32.88 12.70
C ALA A 13 0.92 -32.80 11.76
N VAL A 14 0.98 -33.45 10.58
CA VAL A 14 -0.15 -33.54 9.64
C VAL A 14 -1.33 -34.32 10.25
N GLU A 15 -1.08 -35.40 10.98
CA GLU A 15 -2.11 -36.17 11.70
C GLU A 15 -2.80 -35.35 12.79
N ALA A 16 -2.10 -34.41 13.43
CA ALA A 16 -2.68 -33.51 14.40
C ALA A 16 -3.51 -32.42 13.71
N ALA A 17 -2.97 -31.79 12.65
CA ALA A 17 -3.62 -30.70 11.91
C ALA A 17 -4.90 -31.11 11.16
N THR A 18 -5.14 -32.42 10.97
CA THR A 18 -6.22 -32.94 10.13
C THR A 18 -7.10 -33.98 10.83
N ALA A 19 -8.41 -33.88 10.62
CA ALA A 19 -9.39 -34.89 11.06
C ALA A 19 -9.89 -35.73 9.87
N ALA A 20 -10.41 -36.92 10.14
CA ALA A 20 -11.04 -37.74 9.11
C ALA A 20 -12.39 -37.14 8.69
N ALA A 21 -12.48 -36.66 7.45
CA ALA A 21 -13.65 -36.01 6.86
C ALA A 21 -13.61 -36.15 5.33
N PRO A 22 -14.73 -36.47 4.66
CA PRO A 22 -14.74 -36.65 3.20
C PRO A 22 -14.67 -35.32 2.43
N ASP A 23 -15.17 -34.23 3.03
CA ASP A 23 -15.33 -32.94 2.37
C ASP A 23 -14.05 -32.11 2.44
N MET A 24 -13.65 -31.52 1.30
CA MET A 24 -12.46 -30.68 1.11
C MET A 24 -11.16 -31.36 1.63
N PRO A 25 -10.43 -32.10 0.76
CA PRO A 25 -9.23 -32.82 1.18
C PRO A 25 -8.17 -31.84 1.70
N ALA A 26 -7.53 -32.18 2.82
CA ALA A 26 -6.38 -31.45 3.33
C ALA A 26 -5.25 -31.47 2.28
N ARG A 27 -4.74 -30.29 1.92
CA ARG A 27 -3.64 -30.15 0.95
C ARG A 27 -2.48 -29.33 1.48
N PHE A 28 -1.29 -29.63 0.98
CA PHE A 28 -0.07 -28.87 1.18
C PHE A 28 0.63 -28.68 -0.16
N TYR A 29 0.92 -27.43 -0.50
CA TYR A 29 1.73 -27.04 -1.65
C TYR A 29 3.22 -27.01 -1.27
N LEU A 30 4.07 -27.58 -2.13
CA LEU A 30 5.51 -27.68 -1.99
C LEU A 30 6.19 -27.19 -3.29
N PRO A 31 6.75 -25.96 -3.35
CA PRO A 31 7.60 -25.56 -4.47
C PRO A 31 8.92 -26.33 -4.38
N VAL A 32 9.22 -27.17 -5.38
CA VAL A 32 10.49 -27.92 -5.41
C VAL A 32 11.51 -27.17 -6.27
N PRO A 33 12.70 -26.83 -5.75
CA PRO A 33 13.79 -26.27 -6.53
C PRO A 33 14.23 -27.19 -7.69
N GLU A 34 14.63 -26.60 -8.81
CA GLU A 34 14.96 -27.31 -10.06
C GLU A 34 16.17 -28.27 -9.94
N ASP A 35 17.04 -28.06 -8.95
CA ASP A 35 18.21 -28.91 -8.67
C ASP A 35 17.86 -30.23 -7.96
N ARG A 36 16.60 -30.43 -7.55
CA ARG A 36 16.17 -31.60 -6.76
C ARG A 36 15.63 -32.72 -7.65
N ASN A 37 16.06 -33.96 -7.37
CA ASN A 37 15.47 -35.14 -8.00
C ASN A 37 14.03 -35.37 -7.49
N LEU A 38 13.05 -35.02 -8.32
CA LEU A 38 11.61 -35.18 -8.04
C LEU A 38 11.20 -36.62 -7.71
N ALA A 39 11.86 -37.64 -8.28
CA ALA A 39 11.53 -39.04 -8.02
C ALA A 39 11.98 -39.46 -6.61
N GLU A 40 13.20 -39.08 -6.22
CA GLU A 40 13.73 -39.30 -4.87
C GLU A 40 12.92 -38.52 -3.82
N LEU A 41 12.54 -37.27 -4.11
CA LEU A 41 11.72 -36.48 -3.21
C LEU A 41 10.33 -37.11 -3.01
N LYS A 42 9.66 -37.57 -4.08
CA LYS A 42 8.38 -38.30 -3.97
C LYS A 42 8.51 -39.59 -3.14
N ALA A 43 9.60 -40.34 -3.32
CA ALA A 43 9.88 -41.52 -2.49
C ALA A 43 10.12 -41.15 -1.01
N ARG A 44 10.84 -40.06 -0.73
CA ARG A 44 11.03 -39.55 0.64
C ARG A 44 9.73 -39.08 1.28
N ILE A 45 8.88 -38.35 0.56
CA ILE A 45 7.54 -37.93 1.02
C ILE A 45 6.71 -39.16 1.42
N ALA A 46 6.67 -40.18 0.55
CA ALA A 46 5.96 -41.42 0.84
C ALA A 46 6.49 -42.14 2.09
N ALA A 47 7.81 -42.19 2.29
CA ALA A 47 8.43 -42.79 3.46
C ALA A 47 8.17 -41.99 4.76
N THR A 48 8.29 -40.66 4.72
CA THR A 48 8.04 -39.74 5.84
C THR A 48 6.59 -39.80 6.32
N LEU A 49 5.63 -39.91 5.41
CA LEU A 49 4.20 -39.88 5.73
C LEU A 49 3.61 -41.27 6.04
N ALA A 50 4.24 -42.37 5.63
CA ALA A 50 3.71 -43.71 5.84
C ALA A 50 3.39 -44.02 7.33
N PRO A 51 2.25 -44.67 7.64
CA PRO A 51 1.26 -45.26 6.73
C PRO A 51 0.10 -44.31 6.35
N LEU A 52 0.22 -43.00 6.55
CA LEU A 52 -0.84 -42.02 6.27
C LEU A 52 -1.13 -41.97 4.75
N PRO A 53 -2.37 -42.22 4.29
CA PRO A 53 -2.70 -42.16 2.87
C PRO A 53 -2.51 -40.74 2.30
N CYS A 54 -1.60 -40.60 1.34
CA CYS A 54 -1.27 -39.34 0.69
C CYS A 54 -1.07 -39.54 -0.81
N THR A 55 -1.61 -38.64 -1.63
CA THR A 55 -1.34 -38.56 -3.06
C THR A 55 -0.42 -37.38 -3.35
N VAL A 56 0.65 -37.61 -4.11
CA VAL A 56 1.63 -36.57 -4.48
C VAL A 56 1.58 -36.33 -5.99
N ALA A 57 0.99 -35.22 -6.41
CA ALA A 57 0.84 -34.83 -7.81
C ALA A 57 1.65 -33.54 -8.10
N PRO A 58 2.04 -33.25 -9.35
CA PRO A 58 2.40 -31.89 -9.74
C PRO A 58 1.18 -30.96 -9.60
N LEU A 59 1.40 -29.65 -9.44
CA LEU A 59 0.36 -28.65 -9.45
C LEU A 59 -0.36 -28.65 -10.80
N SER A 60 0.39 -28.50 -11.89
CA SER A 60 -0.13 -28.39 -13.27
C SER A 60 0.89 -28.92 -14.28
N ALA A 61 0.54 -28.92 -15.57
CA ALA A 61 1.48 -29.23 -16.65
C ALA A 61 2.57 -28.15 -16.80
N LEU A 62 2.23 -26.88 -16.54
CA LEU A 62 3.17 -25.74 -16.55
C LEU A 62 4.05 -25.65 -15.29
N ALA A 63 3.69 -26.37 -14.22
CA ALA A 63 4.43 -26.39 -12.97
C ALA A 63 4.73 -27.83 -12.49
N PRO A 64 5.51 -28.63 -13.26
CA PRO A 64 5.78 -30.04 -12.94
C PRO A 64 6.69 -30.22 -11.72
N GLY A 65 7.46 -29.18 -11.36
CA GLY A 65 8.26 -29.12 -10.14
C GLY A 65 7.49 -28.66 -8.90
N ASP A 66 6.31 -28.07 -9.05
CA ASP A 66 5.48 -27.67 -7.91
C ASP A 66 4.64 -28.89 -7.50
N LEU A 67 4.79 -29.39 -6.27
CA LEU A 67 4.06 -30.57 -5.81
C LEU A 67 2.89 -30.20 -4.90
N VAL A 68 1.77 -30.89 -5.08
CA VAL A 68 0.61 -30.84 -4.20
C VAL A 68 0.46 -32.19 -3.52
N LEU A 69 0.59 -32.18 -2.19
CA LEU A 69 0.23 -33.30 -1.33
C LEU A 69 -1.26 -33.16 -1.03
N SER A 70 -2.06 -34.18 -1.33
CA SER A 70 -3.45 -34.27 -0.87
C SER A 70 -3.63 -35.49 0.02
N PHE A 71 -4.47 -35.36 1.04
CA PHE A 71 -4.83 -36.43 1.98
C PHE A 71 -6.32 -36.75 1.82
N PRO A 72 -6.71 -37.68 0.92
CA PRO A 72 -8.12 -38.01 0.68
C PRO A 72 -8.81 -38.52 1.95
N GLY A 73 -10.04 -38.08 2.20
CA GLY A 73 -10.79 -38.45 3.41
C GLY A 73 -10.27 -37.80 4.70
N ARG A 74 -9.47 -36.74 4.59
CA ARG A 74 -9.07 -35.87 5.70
C ARG A 74 -9.30 -34.40 5.35
N THR A 75 -9.62 -33.57 6.32
CA THR A 75 -9.69 -32.10 6.17
C THR A 75 -8.85 -31.40 7.24
N ILE A 76 -8.43 -30.15 6.99
CA ILE A 76 -7.73 -29.33 7.98
C ILE A 76 -8.74 -28.80 8.99
N VAL A 77 -8.50 -29.05 10.28
CA VAL A 77 -9.38 -28.62 11.38
C VAL A 77 -8.79 -27.50 12.23
N ASP A 78 -7.48 -27.27 12.13
CA ASP A 78 -6.80 -26.18 12.80
C ASP A 78 -5.75 -25.54 11.90
N SER A 79 -5.82 -24.20 11.75
CA SER A 79 -4.91 -23.46 10.87
C SER A 79 -3.50 -23.31 11.44
N ALA A 80 -3.36 -23.09 12.75
CA ALA A 80 -2.04 -22.91 13.37
C ALA A 80 -1.24 -24.23 13.35
N TRP A 81 -1.91 -25.36 13.61
CA TRP A 81 -1.33 -26.69 13.48
C TRP A 81 -1.04 -27.07 12.03
N ALA A 82 -1.84 -26.60 11.06
CA ALA A 82 -1.54 -26.79 9.63
C ALA A 82 -0.27 -26.04 9.21
N PHE A 83 -0.06 -24.80 9.67
CA PHE A 83 1.19 -24.09 9.45
C PHE A 83 2.37 -24.76 10.19
N ASP A 84 2.23 -25.17 11.46
CA ASP A 84 3.23 -25.97 12.17
C ASP A 84 3.58 -27.29 11.42
N ALA A 85 2.59 -27.95 10.79
CA ALA A 85 2.79 -29.15 9.99
C ALA A 85 3.53 -28.87 8.67
N ALA A 86 3.26 -27.74 8.03
CA ALA A 86 4.02 -27.27 6.88
C ALA A 86 5.49 -27.00 7.25
N ARG A 87 5.75 -26.34 8.40
CA ARG A 87 7.12 -26.15 8.93
C ARG A 87 7.83 -27.48 9.26
N ALA A 88 7.09 -28.50 9.70
CA ALA A 88 7.65 -29.85 9.90
C ALA A 88 8.00 -30.53 8.57
N LEU A 89 7.14 -30.40 7.53
CA LEU A 89 7.42 -30.88 6.18
C LEU A 89 8.66 -30.22 5.57
N GLU A 90 8.82 -28.89 5.71
CA GLU A 90 10.03 -28.16 5.27
C GLU A 90 11.31 -28.75 5.89
N SER A 91 11.31 -28.94 7.20
CA SER A 91 12.47 -29.43 7.96
C SER A 91 12.83 -30.87 7.60
N GLU A 92 11.84 -31.77 7.50
CA GLU A 92 12.08 -33.19 7.23
C GLU A 92 12.39 -33.47 5.75
N LEU A 93 11.81 -32.69 4.83
CA LEU A 93 12.02 -32.84 3.39
C LEU A 93 13.13 -31.92 2.85
N GLY A 94 13.69 -31.03 3.66
CA GLY A 94 14.69 -30.05 3.24
C GLY A 94 14.18 -29.19 2.08
N LEU A 95 12.99 -28.60 2.24
CA LEU A 95 12.34 -27.76 1.24
C LEU A 95 12.33 -26.29 1.70
N PRO A 96 12.40 -25.31 0.78
CA PRO A 96 12.42 -23.90 1.15
C PRO A 96 11.08 -23.43 1.73
N LEU A 97 9.99 -24.05 1.30
CA LEU A 97 8.63 -23.73 1.71
C LEU A 97 7.74 -24.98 1.69
N ALA A 98 6.77 -25.00 2.59
CA ALA A 98 5.51 -25.70 2.45
C ALA A 98 4.39 -24.73 2.84
N GLU A 99 3.26 -24.77 2.11
CA GLU A 99 2.09 -23.93 2.37
C GLU A 99 0.84 -24.83 2.52
N PRO A 100 0.10 -24.79 3.65
CA PRO A 100 -1.15 -25.53 3.79
C PRO A 100 -2.28 -24.81 3.06
N GLU A 101 -3.19 -25.57 2.45
CA GLU A 101 -4.40 -25.01 1.84
C GLU A 101 -5.45 -24.65 2.90
N ILE A 102 -5.48 -23.38 3.32
CA ILE A 102 -6.45 -22.91 4.33
C ILE A 102 -7.74 -22.39 3.69
N PHE A 103 -8.76 -23.23 3.73
CA PHE A 103 -10.14 -22.80 3.49
C PHE A 103 -10.59 -21.81 4.58
N HIS A 104 -11.00 -20.62 4.17
CA HIS A 104 -11.51 -19.55 5.03
C HIS A 104 -12.72 -18.91 4.36
N ALA A 105 -13.64 -18.35 5.14
CA ALA A 105 -14.78 -17.58 4.64
C ALA A 105 -14.58 -16.11 5.02
N VAL A 106 -14.53 -15.22 4.02
CA VAL A 106 -14.38 -13.76 4.23
C VAL A 106 -15.66 -13.14 4.81
N MET A 107 -16.81 -13.78 4.55
CA MET A 107 -18.16 -13.34 4.93
C MET A 107 -18.92 -14.49 5.62
N PRO A 108 -19.90 -14.19 6.50
CA PRO A 108 -20.69 -15.22 7.17
C PRO A 108 -21.56 -15.98 6.17
N ALA A 109 -21.54 -17.31 6.27
CA ALA A 109 -22.52 -18.20 5.68
C ALA A 109 -22.83 -19.27 6.72
N ASP A 110 -24.00 -19.16 7.36
CA ASP A 110 -24.52 -20.12 8.34
C ASP A 110 -24.59 -21.52 7.68
N PRO A 111 -23.81 -22.51 8.18
CA PRO A 111 -23.81 -23.86 7.62
C PRO A 111 -25.09 -24.67 7.89
N GLY A 112 -25.92 -24.22 8.83
CA GLY A 112 -27.15 -24.88 9.27
C GLY A 112 -28.45 -24.14 8.90
N ALA A 113 -28.37 -22.91 8.37
CA ALA A 113 -29.53 -22.18 7.87
C ALA A 113 -30.29 -23.01 6.83
N PRO A 114 -31.63 -23.16 6.95
CA PRO A 114 -32.41 -23.80 5.91
C PRO A 114 -32.23 -23.03 4.60
N VAL A 115 -31.84 -23.75 3.55
CA VAL A 115 -31.67 -23.20 2.21
C VAL A 115 -33.01 -22.65 1.72
N ALA A 116 -33.21 -21.35 1.89
CA ALA A 116 -34.28 -20.63 1.22
C ALA A 116 -34.06 -20.78 -0.30
N PRO A 117 -35.10 -21.10 -1.10
CA PRO A 117 -34.88 -21.43 -2.51
C PRO A 117 -34.28 -20.28 -3.34
N ASP A 118 -34.59 -19.03 -2.97
CA ASP A 118 -34.58 -17.88 -3.89
C ASP A 118 -33.67 -16.70 -3.46
N ILE A 119 -32.57 -16.95 -2.73
CA ILE A 119 -31.64 -15.87 -2.33
C ILE A 119 -30.56 -15.66 -3.40
N GLU A 120 -30.89 -14.87 -4.42
CA GLU A 120 -29.92 -14.17 -5.27
C GLU A 120 -29.01 -13.21 -4.47
N GLU A 121 -28.04 -12.56 -5.12
CA GLU A 121 -27.30 -11.42 -4.54
C GLU A 121 -28.27 -10.50 -3.79
N SER A 122 -28.06 -10.32 -2.49
CA SER A 122 -29.01 -9.63 -1.62
C SER A 122 -28.33 -8.97 -0.44
N ALA A 123 -29.05 -8.04 0.20
CA ALA A 123 -28.63 -7.36 1.43
C ALA A 123 -28.29 -8.30 2.60
N ALA A 124 -28.69 -9.57 2.54
CA ALA A 124 -28.36 -10.60 3.52
C ALA A 124 -26.99 -11.27 3.28
N GLN A 125 -26.41 -11.15 2.08
CA GLN A 125 -25.13 -11.76 1.69
C GLN A 125 -23.95 -10.77 1.76
N LEU A 126 -24.22 -9.46 1.71
CA LEU A 126 -23.21 -8.41 1.92
C LEU A 126 -23.25 -7.86 3.36
N MET A 127 -22.15 -7.24 3.80
CA MET A 127 -22.07 -6.63 5.13
C MET A 127 -23.09 -5.48 5.24
N PRO A 128 -23.72 -5.27 6.41
CA PRO A 128 -24.73 -4.23 6.59
C PRO A 128 -24.27 -2.85 6.09
N GLY A 129 -24.97 -2.33 5.08
CA GLY A 129 -24.68 -1.04 4.45
C GLY A 129 -23.79 -1.09 3.19
N CYS A 130 -23.26 -2.24 2.78
CA CYS A 130 -22.63 -2.38 1.46
C CYS A 130 -23.64 -2.38 0.30
N TRP A 131 -24.85 -2.88 0.56
CA TRP A 131 -25.90 -3.08 -0.44
C TRP A 131 -26.52 -1.75 -0.87
N ALA A 132 -26.58 -1.51 -2.17
CA ALA A 132 -27.46 -0.52 -2.79
C ALA A 132 -28.71 -1.22 -3.34
N ASP A 133 -29.90 -0.63 -3.18
CA ASP A 133 -31.11 -1.18 -3.76
C ASP A 133 -31.11 -1.03 -5.30
N PRO A 134 -31.78 -1.94 -6.05
CA PRO A 134 -31.93 -1.80 -7.49
C PRO A 134 -32.58 -0.49 -7.90
N GLU A 135 -32.02 0.17 -8.91
CA GLU A 135 -32.38 1.54 -9.29
C GLU A 135 -33.27 1.56 -10.54
N PRO A 136 -34.45 2.20 -10.53
CA PRO A 136 -35.33 2.28 -11.70
C PRO A 136 -34.68 2.94 -12.93
N ARG A 137 -33.71 3.85 -12.74
CA ARG A 137 -32.96 4.47 -13.84
C ARG A 137 -32.13 3.46 -14.65
N ILE A 138 -31.61 2.42 -14.00
CA ILE A 138 -30.80 1.38 -14.64
C ILE A 138 -31.66 0.40 -15.44
N GLU A 139 -32.92 0.16 -15.03
CA GLU A 139 -33.86 -0.65 -15.83
C GLU A 139 -34.21 0.04 -17.16
N ALA A 140 -34.22 1.37 -17.19
CA ALA A 140 -34.38 2.17 -18.41
C ALA A 140 -33.08 2.27 -19.25
N GLU A 141 -31.91 2.08 -18.63
CA GLU A 141 -30.59 2.22 -19.25
C GLU A 141 -29.67 1.03 -18.95
N LYS A 142 -30.08 -0.16 -19.43
CA LYS A 142 -29.44 -1.45 -19.14
C LYS A 142 -27.97 -1.54 -19.57
N ASP A 143 -27.54 -0.66 -20.48
CA ASP A 143 -26.18 -0.57 -21.00
C ASP A 143 -25.37 0.61 -20.43
N TRP A 144 -25.84 1.26 -19.35
CA TRP A 144 -25.14 2.39 -18.70
C TRP A 144 -23.67 2.07 -18.39
N ALA A 145 -23.38 0.84 -17.93
CA ALA A 145 -22.04 0.41 -17.61
C ALA A 145 -21.11 0.48 -18.83
N LEU A 146 -21.55 -0.04 -19.98
CA LEU A 146 -20.82 0.04 -21.26
C LEU A 146 -20.63 1.49 -21.74
N LYS A 147 -21.57 2.38 -21.44
CA LYS A 147 -21.45 3.82 -21.74
C LYS A 147 -20.42 4.51 -20.84
N ARG A 148 -20.40 4.21 -19.53
CA ARG A 148 -19.42 4.79 -18.58
C ARG A 148 -17.98 4.39 -18.89
N ILE A 149 -17.77 3.20 -19.47
CA ILE A 149 -16.46 2.74 -19.98
C ILE A 149 -16.26 2.99 -21.49
N ARG A 150 -17.21 3.65 -22.16
CA ARG A 150 -17.17 4.02 -23.59
C ARG A 150 -16.93 2.85 -24.56
N ALA A 151 -17.34 1.64 -24.17
CA ALA A 151 -17.12 0.41 -24.96
C ALA A 151 -17.81 0.45 -26.33
N ARG A 152 -19.02 1.03 -26.42
CA ARG A 152 -19.72 1.17 -27.71
C ARG A 152 -18.97 2.08 -28.68
N GLU A 153 -18.47 3.23 -28.20
CA GLU A 153 -17.66 4.14 -29.01
C GLU A 153 -16.36 3.46 -29.48
N ALA A 154 -15.74 2.65 -28.62
CA ALA A 154 -14.57 1.85 -28.96
C ALA A 154 -14.86 0.81 -30.07
N TRP A 155 -16.03 0.17 -30.04
CA TRP A 155 -16.46 -0.74 -31.10
C TRP A 155 -16.71 -0.01 -32.43
N ASP A 156 -17.45 1.11 -32.40
CA ASP A 156 -17.74 1.91 -33.59
C ASP A 156 -16.44 2.47 -34.20
N TYR A 157 -15.47 2.86 -33.36
CA TYR A 157 -14.13 3.26 -33.80
C TYR A 157 -13.38 2.11 -34.47
N ALA A 158 -13.34 0.92 -33.87
CA ALA A 158 -12.71 -0.26 -34.45
C ALA A 158 -13.33 -0.65 -35.82
N ASP A 159 -14.66 -0.65 -35.91
CA ASP A 159 -15.41 -0.90 -37.13
C ASP A 159 -15.09 0.18 -38.20
N SER A 160 -14.99 1.47 -37.81
CA SER A 160 -14.62 2.57 -38.72
C SER A 160 -13.20 2.49 -39.28
N MET A 161 -12.28 1.87 -38.52
CA MET A 161 -10.89 1.64 -38.89
C MET A 161 -10.67 0.32 -39.63
N ALA A 162 -11.75 -0.44 -39.91
CA ALA A 162 -11.71 -1.80 -40.47
C ALA A 162 -10.78 -2.76 -39.69
N ARG A 163 -10.74 -2.62 -38.37
CA ARG A 163 -10.01 -3.49 -37.44
C ARG A 163 -10.97 -4.49 -36.77
N PRO A 164 -10.50 -5.65 -36.27
CA PRO A 164 -11.32 -6.55 -35.47
C PRO A 164 -11.89 -5.81 -34.25
N ALA A 165 -13.19 -5.94 -34.03
CA ALA A 165 -13.93 -5.23 -33.00
C ALA A 165 -14.58 -6.20 -32.00
N ARG A 166 -15.02 -5.67 -30.85
CA ARG A 166 -15.86 -6.39 -29.87
C ARG A 166 -15.20 -7.65 -29.28
N GLY A 167 -13.85 -7.70 -29.29
CA GLY A 167 -13.04 -8.83 -28.82
C GLY A 167 -12.89 -9.99 -29.82
N GLU A 168 -13.24 -9.81 -31.09
CA GLU A 168 -13.13 -10.85 -32.12
C GLU A 168 -11.73 -11.48 -32.17
N GLY A 169 -11.68 -12.81 -32.06
CA GLY A 169 -10.45 -13.61 -32.14
C GLY A 169 -9.67 -13.76 -30.84
N ILE A 170 -10.13 -13.13 -29.74
CA ILE A 170 -9.47 -13.19 -28.42
C ILE A 170 -10.16 -14.19 -27.49
N VAL A 171 -9.36 -14.93 -26.71
CA VAL A 171 -9.84 -15.91 -25.71
C VAL A 171 -9.80 -15.30 -24.31
N ILE A 172 -10.96 -15.21 -23.67
CA ILE A 172 -11.12 -14.76 -22.28
C ILE A 172 -11.45 -15.98 -21.41
N ALA A 173 -10.52 -16.37 -20.54
CA ALA A 173 -10.73 -17.43 -19.57
C ALA A 173 -11.23 -16.90 -18.23
N GLN A 174 -12.16 -17.63 -17.62
CA GLN A 174 -12.80 -17.23 -16.37
C GLN A 174 -12.79 -18.38 -15.34
N PRO A 175 -11.79 -18.40 -14.44
CA PRO A 175 -11.81 -19.18 -13.20
C PRO A 175 -12.92 -18.68 -12.25
N ASP A 176 -13.99 -19.45 -12.09
CA ASP A 176 -15.17 -19.09 -11.29
C ASP A 176 -15.93 -20.36 -10.84
N THR A 177 -17.19 -20.18 -10.46
CA THR A 177 -18.19 -21.19 -10.09
C THR A 177 -18.62 -22.10 -11.25
N GLY A 178 -18.34 -21.71 -12.49
CA GLY A 178 -18.86 -22.30 -13.72
C GLY A 178 -19.86 -21.36 -14.39
N VAL A 179 -20.54 -21.84 -15.43
CA VAL A 179 -21.64 -21.11 -16.08
C VAL A 179 -22.84 -22.04 -16.29
N THR A 180 -24.05 -21.49 -16.27
CA THR A 180 -25.28 -22.22 -16.58
C THR A 180 -25.62 -22.12 -18.08
N GLY A 181 -26.54 -22.95 -18.58
CA GLY A 181 -27.07 -22.90 -19.95
C GLY A 181 -27.97 -21.68 -20.23
N HIS A 182 -27.56 -20.50 -19.78
CA HIS A 182 -28.37 -19.28 -19.75
C HIS A 182 -28.64 -18.74 -21.18
N PRO A 183 -29.85 -18.21 -21.49
CA PRO A 183 -30.15 -17.65 -22.81
C PRO A 183 -29.30 -16.45 -23.27
N GLU A 184 -28.58 -15.80 -22.35
CA GLU A 184 -27.59 -14.74 -22.61
C GLU A 184 -26.18 -15.30 -22.91
N LEU A 185 -25.89 -16.55 -22.52
CA LEU A 185 -24.61 -17.24 -22.70
C LEU A 185 -24.75 -18.38 -23.72
N ARG A 186 -25.53 -18.13 -24.78
CA ARG A 186 -25.63 -19.07 -25.91
C ARG A 186 -24.23 -19.32 -26.45
N ASP A 187 -24.03 -20.56 -26.87
CA ASP A 187 -22.81 -21.07 -27.48
C ASP A 187 -21.54 -21.11 -26.59
N VAL A 188 -21.56 -20.54 -25.36
CA VAL A 188 -20.43 -20.61 -24.41
C VAL A 188 -20.12 -22.05 -24.02
N LEU A 189 -21.08 -22.79 -23.44
CA LEU A 189 -20.86 -24.18 -23.02
C LEU A 189 -20.60 -25.13 -24.20
N SER A 190 -21.10 -24.84 -25.41
CA SER A 190 -20.78 -25.62 -26.60
C SER A 190 -19.40 -25.31 -27.19
N GLY A 191 -18.82 -24.15 -26.84
CA GLY A 191 -17.42 -23.78 -27.13
C GLY A 191 -16.39 -24.51 -26.25
N GLY A 192 -16.86 -25.32 -25.29
CA GLY A 192 -16.07 -26.08 -24.33
C GLY A 192 -16.02 -25.42 -22.94
N GLY A 193 -15.38 -26.11 -22.01
CA GLY A 193 -15.19 -25.64 -20.64
C GLY A 193 -14.33 -26.61 -19.84
N ILE A 194 -13.86 -26.19 -18.67
CA ILE A 194 -13.03 -26.99 -17.77
C ILE A 194 -13.68 -27.08 -16.39
N ASN A 195 -13.54 -28.22 -15.73
CA ASN A 195 -13.97 -28.44 -14.36
C ASN A 195 -12.84 -29.05 -13.53
N LEU A 196 -12.31 -28.28 -12.60
CA LEU A 196 -11.29 -28.74 -11.65
C LEU A 196 -11.91 -29.26 -10.34
N MET A 197 -13.21 -29.01 -10.15
CA MET A 197 -13.96 -29.36 -8.94
C MET A 197 -14.65 -30.73 -9.03
N ASP A 198 -14.80 -31.30 -10.23
CA ASP A 198 -15.34 -32.65 -10.47
C ASP A 198 -14.46 -33.42 -11.48
N PRO A 199 -13.49 -34.23 -11.00
CA PRO A 199 -12.62 -35.02 -11.86
C PRO A 199 -13.33 -36.10 -12.69
N ALA A 200 -14.60 -36.43 -12.40
CA ALA A 200 -15.38 -37.35 -13.23
C ALA A 200 -15.98 -36.66 -14.47
N ARG A 201 -16.05 -35.31 -14.47
CA ARG A 201 -16.53 -34.49 -15.59
C ARG A 201 -15.59 -33.32 -15.90
N PRO A 202 -14.31 -33.57 -16.23
CA PRO A 202 -13.26 -32.53 -16.31
C PRO A 202 -13.47 -31.49 -17.42
N ASN A 203 -14.36 -31.76 -18.38
CA ASN A 203 -14.71 -30.87 -19.50
C ASN A 203 -16.11 -30.24 -19.37
N ASP A 204 -16.73 -30.32 -18.19
CA ASP A 204 -18.09 -29.84 -17.92
C ASP A 204 -18.07 -28.65 -16.95
N ALA A 205 -17.88 -27.43 -17.47
CA ALA A 205 -17.85 -26.22 -16.67
C ALA A 205 -19.24 -25.74 -16.19
N THR A 206 -20.27 -26.61 -16.25
CA THR A 206 -21.62 -26.26 -15.80
C THR A 206 -21.62 -25.96 -14.30
N ASP A 207 -22.13 -24.79 -13.91
CA ASP A 207 -22.41 -24.48 -12.50
C ASP A 207 -23.59 -25.37 -12.03
N PRO A 208 -23.41 -26.25 -11.03
CA PRO A 208 -24.49 -27.08 -10.48
C PRO A 208 -25.54 -26.28 -9.68
N MET A 209 -25.30 -25.01 -9.38
CA MET A 209 -26.17 -24.14 -8.57
C MET A 209 -26.39 -24.65 -7.12
N ASP A 210 -25.55 -25.58 -6.66
CA ASP A 210 -25.72 -26.27 -5.37
C ASP A 210 -25.32 -25.40 -4.16
N TYR A 211 -24.33 -24.52 -4.32
CA TYR A 211 -23.72 -23.77 -3.23
C TYR A 211 -24.43 -22.44 -2.89
N PRO A 212 -24.96 -22.22 -1.66
CA PRO A 212 -25.64 -20.98 -1.28
C PRO A 212 -24.73 -19.74 -1.31
N GLY A 213 -25.29 -18.59 -1.68
CA GLY A 213 -24.60 -17.29 -1.62
C GLY A 213 -23.72 -16.94 -2.83
N THR A 214 -23.44 -17.89 -3.72
CA THR A 214 -22.64 -17.66 -4.94
C THR A 214 -23.18 -18.38 -6.19
N ARG A 215 -24.43 -18.82 -6.14
CA ARG A 215 -25.11 -19.54 -7.24
C ARG A 215 -25.10 -18.73 -8.53
N GLY A 216 -24.52 -19.28 -9.60
CA GLY A 216 -24.53 -18.67 -10.91
C GLY A 216 -23.78 -17.35 -10.99
N HIS A 217 -22.86 -17.11 -10.04
CA HIS A 217 -22.01 -15.94 -10.05
C HIS A 217 -21.20 -15.87 -11.35
N GLY A 218 -20.64 -17.00 -11.79
CA GLY A 218 -19.90 -17.10 -13.05
C GLY A 218 -20.77 -16.86 -14.29
N THR A 219 -22.05 -17.28 -14.28
CA THR A 219 -23.03 -16.89 -15.31
C THR A 219 -23.23 -15.37 -15.35
N GLY A 220 -23.39 -14.74 -14.17
CA GLY A 220 -23.58 -13.30 -14.05
C GLY A 220 -22.40 -12.52 -14.62
N THR A 221 -21.18 -12.81 -14.17
CA THR A 221 -19.97 -12.15 -14.63
C THR A 221 -19.67 -12.43 -16.10
N ALA A 222 -19.82 -13.68 -16.58
CA ALA A 222 -19.64 -14.03 -17.98
C ALA A 222 -20.60 -13.24 -18.90
N SER A 223 -21.84 -12.99 -18.48
CA SER A 223 -22.82 -12.23 -19.29
C SER A 223 -22.39 -10.78 -19.52
N VAL A 224 -21.70 -10.19 -18.55
CA VAL A 224 -21.13 -8.84 -18.61
C VAL A 224 -19.84 -8.79 -19.44
N VAL A 225 -19.20 -9.94 -19.70
CA VAL A 225 -18.11 -10.06 -20.69
C VAL A 225 -18.66 -10.27 -22.11
N VAL A 226 -19.46 -11.32 -22.33
CA VAL A 226 -19.71 -11.84 -23.70
C VAL A 226 -21.18 -11.86 -24.16
N SER A 227 -22.18 -11.45 -23.36
CA SER A 227 -23.57 -11.47 -23.87
C SER A 227 -23.75 -10.52 -25.05
N GLY A 228 -24.51 -10.95 -26.06
CA GLY A 228 -24.75 -10.22 -27.29
C GLY A 228 -26.17 -10.45 -27.82
N ALA A 229 -26.51 -9.79 -28.93
CA ALA A 229 -27.82 -9.93 -29.56
C ALA A 229 -28.11 -11.41 -29.92
N PRO A 230 -29.33 -11.94 -29.67
CA PRO A 230 -30.55 -11.23 -29.30
C PRO A 230 -30.81 -11.10 -27.77
N GLY A 231 -29.79 -11.25 -26.92
CA GLY A 231 -29.90 -11.08 -25.47
C GLY A 231 -30.23 -9.64 -25.03
N VAL A 232 -30.71 -9.51 -23.80
CA VAL A 232 -31.04 -8.22 -23.15
C VAL A 232 -29.86 -7.64 -22.34
N VAL A 233 -28.86 -8.46 -22.03
CA VAL A 233 -27.57 -8.02 -21.50
C VAL A 233 -26.63 -7.74 -22.66
N HIS A 234 -25.74 -6.76 -22.48
CA HIS A 234 -24.69 -6.46 -23.45
C HIS A 234 -23.35 -6.51 -22.74
N GLY A 235 -22.53 -7.49 -23.11
CA GLY A 235 -21.18 -7.65 -22.61
C GLY A 235 -20.21 -6.65 -23.24
N SER A 236 -19.04 -6.46 -22.63
CA SER A 236 -17.99 -5.57 -23.12
C SER A 236 -17.19 -6.12 -24.32
N ALA A 237 -17.21 -7.44 -24.55
CA ALA A 237 -16.57 -8.13 -25.68
C ALA A 237 -17.44 -9.26 -26.27
N PRO A 238 -18.60 -8.95 -26.89
CA PRO A 238 -19.58 -9.94 -27.36
C PRO A 238 -19.14 -10.78 -28.58
N ARG A 239 -17.90 -10.65 -29.05
CA ARG A 239 -17.30 -11.48 -30.12
C ARG A 239 -16.02 -12.20 -29.67
N ALA A 240 -15.64 -12.08 -28.40
CA ALA A 240 -14.57 -12.88 -27.79
C ALA A 240 -15.02 -14.33 -27.54
N ARG A 241 -14.08 -15.27 -27.56
CA ARG A 241 -14.32 -16.64 -27.11
C ARG A 241 -14.23 -16.68 -25.59
N HIS A 242 -15.33 -16.99 -24.92
CA HIS A 242 -15.33 -17.28 -23.48
C HIS A 242 -14.84 -18.71 -23.22
N LEU A 243 -13.97 -18.89 -22.22
CA LEU A 243 -13.55 -20.18 -21.71
C LEU A 243 -13.92 -20.28 -20.21
N PRO A 244 -15.06 -20.92 -19.87
CA PRO A 244 -15.46 -21.10 -18.48
C PRO A 244 -14.60 -22.18 -17.81
N ILE A 245 -14.05 -21.85 -16.63
CA ILE A 245 -13.26 -22.78 -15.82
C ILE A 245 -13.88 -22.85 -14.42
N ARG A 246 -14.60 -23.94 -14.14
CA ARG A 246 -15.15 -24.22 -12.81
C ARG A 246 -14.02 -24.62 -11.86
N ALA A 247 -13.62 -23.68 -11.00
CA ALA A 247 -12.44 -23.76 -10.13
C ALA A 247 -12.76 -23.52 -8.63
N ILE A 248 -13.97 -23.05 -8.31
CA ILE A 248 -14.41 -22.73 -6.95
C ILE A 248 -15.88 -23.12 -6.73
N HIS A 249 -16.27 -23.39 -5.49
CA HIS A 249 -17.69 -23.42 -5.10
C HIS A 249 -18.23 -22.03 -4.73
N SER A 250 -17.35 -21.15 -4.25
CA SER A 250 -17.72 -19.83 -3.76
C SER A 250 -16.56 -18.84 -3.87
N VAL A 251 -16.85 -17.62 -4.33
CA VAL A 251 -15.87 -16.53 -4.46
C VAL A 251 -15.29 -16.05 -3.12
N MET A 252 -15.89 -16.49 -2.02
CA MET A 252 -15.51 -16.16 -0.64
C MET A 252 -14.89 -17.33 0.13
N ARG A 253 -14.82 -18.53 -0.47
CA ARG A 253 -14.15 -19.74 0.06
C ARG A 253 -13.28 -20.36 -1.03
N LEU A 254 -12.06 -19.84 -1.17
CA LEU A 254 -11.15 -20.24 -2.24
C LEU A 254 -10.27 -21.43 -1.83
N SER A 255 -10.11 -22.37 -2.75
CA SER A 255 -8.96 -23.28 -2.79
C SER A 255 -7.87 -22.59 -3.63
N GLN A 256 -6.91 -21.94 -2.96
CA GLN A 256 -5.87 -21.18 -3.67
C GLN A 256 -5.04 -22.07 -4.60
N THR A 257 -4.91 -23.36 -4.27
CA THR A 257 -4.23 -24.35 -5.12
C THR A 257 -5.06 -24.68 -6.37
N THR A 258 -6.39 -24.79 -6.25
CA THR A 258 -7.27 -25.02 -7.42
C THR A 258 -7.40 -23.78 -8.29
N VAL A 259 -7.38 -22.56 -7.72
CA VAL A 259 -7.33 -21.31 -8.52
C VAL A 259 -5.98 -21.19 -9.24
N ALA A 260 -4.86 -21.52 -8.60
CA ALA A 260 -3.55 -21.59 -9.26
C ALA A 260 -3.55 -22.58 -10.45
N GLN A 261 -4.17 -23.76 -10.27
CA GLN A 261 -4.38 -24.73 -11.34
C GLN A 261 -5.28 -24.19 -12.47
N ALA A 262 -6.30 -23.40 -12.15
CA ALA A 262 -7.19 -22.79 -13.14
C ALA A 262 -6.48 -21.74 -14.00
N ILE A 263 -5.57 -20.95 -13.41
CA ILE A 263 -4.73 -19.99 -14.12
C ILE A 263 -3.78 -20.73 -15.07
N ASP A 264 -3.02 -21.71 -14.58
CA ASP A 264 -2.12 -22.50 -15.44
C ASP A 264 -2.89 -23.20 -16.56
N ARG A 265 -4.08 -23.75 -16.26
CA ARG A 265 -4.92 -24.45 -17.24
C ARG A 265 -5.55 -23.51 -18.27
N ALA A 266 -5.80 -22.25 -17.91
CA ALA A 266 -6.21 -21.21 -18.87
C ALA A 266 -5.10 -20.90 -19.87
N VAL A 267 -3.85 -20.81 -19.40
CA VAL A 267 -2.67 -20.62 -20.26
C VAL A 267 -2.50 -21.82 -21.21
N ASP A 268 -2.63 -23.07 -20.71
CA ASP A 268 -2.57 -24.28 -21.53
C ASP A 268 -3.62 -24.33 -22.65
N GLU A 269 -4.81 -23.75 -22.43
CA GLU A 269 -5.89 -23.66 -23.43
C GLU A 269 -5.81 -22.41 -24.33
N GLY A 270 -4.72 -21.63 -24.23
CA GLY A 270 -4.47 -20.46 -25.06
C GLY A 270 -5.31 -19.24 -24.70
N ALA A 271 -5.57 -19.00 -23.41
CA ALA A 271 -6.16 -17.76 -22.95
C ALA A 271 -5.26 -16.54 -23.25
N ASP A 272 -5.86 -15.45 -23.69
CA ASP A 272 -5.17 -14.17 -23.88
C ASP A 272 -5.45 -13.20 -22.71
N VAL A 273 -6.61 -13.37 -22.08
CA VAL A 273 -7.06 -12.63 -20.90
C VAL A 273 -7.63 -13.62 -19.88
N ILE A 274 -7.24 -13.47 -18.61
CA ILE A 274 -7.80 -14.20 -17.46
C ILE A 274 -8.53 -13.19 -16.58
N THR A 275 -9.81 -13.44 -16.31
CA THR A 275 -10.64 -12.62 -15.41
C THR A 275 -11.06 -13.40 -14.18
N MET A 276 -10.74 -12.87 -13.00
CA MET A 276 -10.94 -13.52 -11.70
C MET A 276 -11.83 -12.67 -10.79
N SER A 277 -13.11 -12.99 -10.80
CA SER A 277 -14.12 -12.37 -9.94
C SER A 277 -14.18 -13.05 -8.56
N LEU A 278 -13.03 -13.17 -7.90
CA LEU A 278 -12.82 -13.92 -6.65
C LEU A 278 -11.73 -13.25 -5.79
N GLY A 279 -11.68 -13.54 -4.49
CA GLY A 279 -10.59 -13.07 -3.64
C GLY A 279 -10.48 -13.67 -2.23
N GLY A 280 -9.28 -13.63 -1.67
CA GLY A 280 -8.96 -14.18 -0.34
C GLY A 280 -7.57 -13.77 0.18
N ILE A 281 -7.01 -14.60 1.07
CA ILE A 281 -5.66 -14.42 1.65
C ILE A 281 -4.53 -14.65 0.62
N TYR A 282 -3.32 -14.19 0.96
CA TYR A 282 -2.10 -14.46 0.22
C TYR A 282 -1.85 -15.97 0.09
N SER A 283 -1.34 -16.41 -1.07
CA SER A 283 -0.84 -17.76 -1.29
C SER A 283 0.32 -17.71 -2.29
N PHE A 284 1.42 -18.36 -1.95
CA PHE A 284 2.59 -18.43 -2.82
C PHE A 284 2.33 -19.28 -4.07
N ALA A 285 1.50 -20.31 -3.96
CA ALA A 285 1.07 -21.13 -5.10
C ALA A 285 0.29 -20.29 -6.13
N LEU A 286 -0.62 -19.44 -5.64
CA LEU A 286 -1.42 -18.55 -6.49
C LEU A 286 -0.57 -17.45 -7.13
N GLN A 287 0.34 -16.85 -6.36
CA GLN A 287 1.27 -15.83 -6.88
C GLN A 287 2.08 -16.36 -8.08
N ARG A 288 2.68 -17.54 -7.93
CA ARG A 288 3.50 -18.14 -9.00
C ARG A 288 2.69 -18.55 -10.23
N ALA A 289 1.40 -18.84 -10.10
CA ALA A 289 0.53 -19.08 -11.25
C ALA A 289 0.24 -17.78 -12.02
N VAL A 290 0.00 -16.66 -11.32
CA VAL A 290 -0.14 -15.33 -11.94
C VAL A 290 1.15 -14.94 -12.69
N GLU A 291 2.32 -15.11 -12.06
CA GLU A 291 3.62 -14.86 -12.68
C GLU A 291 3.83 -15.70 -13.96
N ARG A 292 3.44 -16.98 -13.96
CA ARG A 292 3.52 -17.86 -15.14
C ARG A 292 2.59 -17.38 -16.26
N ALA A 293 1.37 -16.95 -15.95
CA ALA A 293 0.44 -16.42 -16.94
C ALA A 293 0.96 -15.12 -17.57
N VAL A 294 1.47 -14.19 -16.77
CA VAL A 294 2.07 -12.95 -17.28
C VAL A 294 3.32 -13.22 -18.13
N ALA A 295 4.16 -14.19 -17.73
CA ALA A 295 5.30 -14.64 -18.53
C ALA A 295 4.90 -15.35 -19.84
N ALA A 296 3.66 -15.83 -19.94
CA ALA A 296 3.06 -16.39 -21.17
C ALA A 296 2.30 -15.34 -22.01
N ASP A 297 2.59 -14.04 -21.79
CA ASP A 297 1.94 -12.90 -22.47
C ASP A 297 0.41 -12.84 -22.26
N VAL A 298 -0.11 -13.35 -21.14
CA VAL A 298 -1.54 -13.32 -20.78
C VAL A 298 -1.85 -12.14 -19.86
N ILE A 299 -2.93 -11.40 -20.13
CA ILE A 299 -3.40 -10.32 -19.27
C ILE A 299 -4.20 -10.92 -18.11
N VAL A 300 -3.83 -10.63 -16.86
CA VAL A 300 -4.47 -11.19 -15.66
C VAL A 300 -5.14 -10.08 -14.86
N LEU A 301 -6.45 -10.14 -14.67
CA LEU A 301 -7.22 -9.16 -13.90
C LEU A 301 -8.01 -9.83 -12.78
N ALA A 302 -8.16 -9.15 -11.64
CA ALA A 302 -8.97 -9.62 -10.54
C ALA A 302 -9.76 -8.50 -9.84
N ALA A 303 -10.90 -8.88 -9.27
CA ALA A 303 -11.74 -8.01 -8.48
C ALA A 303 -11.01 -7.52 -7.21
N ALA A 304 -11.01 -6.22 -6.94
CA ALA A 304 -10.35 -5.66 -5.75
C ALA A 304 -10.96 -6.16 -4.42
N GLY A 305 -12.17 -6.71 -4.44
CA GLY A 305 -12.86 -7.27 -3.29
C GLY A 305 -14.06 -6.43 -2.84
N ASN A 306 -14.91 -7.02 -2.01
CA ASN A 306 -16.14 -6.40 -1.52
C ASN A 306 -16.14 -6.30 0.01
N CYS A 307 -16.63 -5.19 0.57
CA CYS A 307 -17.03 -5.02 1.98
C CYS A 307 -15.99 -5.15 3.09
N ILE A 308 -14.70 -5.33 2.77
CA ILE A 308 -13.62 -5.50 3.77
C ILE A 308 -12.57 -4.38 3.77
N ASP A 309 -12.84 -3.29 3.04
CA ASP A 309 -12.05 -2.03 2.98
C ASP A 309 -10.61 -2.11 2.42
N PHE A 310 -10.08 -3.27 2.04
CA PHE A 310 -8.72 -3.42 1.47
C PHE A 310 -8.67 -4.39 0.27
N VAL A 311 -7.68 -4.21 -0.61
CA VAL A 311 -7.49 -5.05 -1.81
C VAL A 311 -7.05 -6.47 -1.43
N VAL A 312 -7.78 -7.47 -1.91
CA VAL A 312 -7.54 -8.92 -1.67
C VAL A 312 -6.65 -9.56 -2.73
N TRP A 313 -6.13 -10.76 -2.46
CA TRP A 313 -5.43 -11.57 -3.46
C TRP A 313 -6.43 -12.40 -4.28
N PRO A 314 -6.25 -12.58 -5.61
CA PRO A 314 -5.04 -12.26 -6.37
C PRO A 314 -4.88 -10.79 -6.81
N ALA A 315 -5.90 -9.94 -6.72
CA ALA A 315 -5.83 -8.55 -7.19
C ALA A 315 -4.64 -7.77 -6.61
N ARG A 316 -4.29 -8.00 -5.34
CA ARG A 316 -3.15 -7.36 -4.66
C ARG A 316 -1.76 -7.82 -5.13
N PHE A 317 -1.64 -8.79 -6.06
CA PHE A 317 -0.32 -9.18 -6.60
C PHE A 317 0.17 -8.15 -7.63
N ASP A 318 1.48 -7.87 -7.62
CA ASP A 318 2.11 -6.95 -8.58
C ASP A 318 1.83 -7.32 -10.05
N ASP A 319 1.75 -8.62 -10.36
CA ASP A 319 1.46 -9.13 -11.71
C ASP A 319 -0.04 -9.30 -12.00
N CYS A 320 -0.96 -8.82 -11.15
CA CYS A 320 -2.41 -8.87 -11.38
C CYS A 320 -3.03 -7.47 -11.43
N ILE A 321 -3.90 -7.18 -12.40
CA ILE A 321 -4.60 -5.89 -12.48
C ILE A 321 -5.77 -5.88 -11.51
N ALA A 322 -5.70 -5.04 -10.48
CA ALA A 322 -6.77 -4.88 -9.49
C ALA A 322 -7.83 -3.88 -9.95
N VAL A 323 -9.09 -4.34 -10.02
CA VAL A 323 -10.21 -3.49 -10.47
C VAL A 323 -11.17 -3.18 -9.33
N ALA A 324 -11.28 -1.89 -8.98
CA ALA A 324 -12.23 -1.38 -8.00
C ALA A 324 -13.57 -0.95 -8.65
N GLY A 325 -14.58 -0.72 -7.81
CA GLY A 325 -15.96 -0.55 -8.22
C GLY A 325 -16.52 0.87 -8.08
N THR A 326 -17.19 1.35 -9.13
CA THR A 326 -17.98 2.60 -9.12
C THR A 326 -19.48 2.36 -9.26
N ASP A 327 -20.27 3.40 -8.98
CA ASP A 327 -21.70 3.45 -9.23
C ASP A 327 -22.06 4.19 -10.53
N TYR A 328 -23.36 4.36 -10.77
CA TYR A 328 -23.92 5.03 -11.94
C TYR A 328 -23.43 6.48 -12.09
N ASP A 329 -23.17 7.18 -10.99
CA ASP A 329 -22.80 8.60 -10.95
C ASP A 329 -21.26 8.78 -10.93
N ASP A 330 -20.51 7.73 -11.30
CA ASP A 330 -19.05 7.66 -11.27
C ASP A 330 -18.43 7.86 -9.86
N LEU A 331 -19.22 7.69 -8.78
CA LEU A 331 -18.71 7.67 -7.41
C LEU A 331 -18.21 6.29 -7.03
N ARG A 332 -17.36 6.18 -6.00
CA ARG A 332 -16.95 4.88 -5.45
C ARG A 332 -18.17 4.14 -4.91
N TRP A 333 -18.45 2.94 -5.44
CA TRP A 333 -19.46 2.06 -4.86
C TRP A 333 -19.09 1.76 -3.41
N ARG A 334 -20.03 1.97 -2.48
CA ARG A 334 -19.78 1.84 -1.03
C ARG A 334 -19.17 0.47 -0.67
N GLY A 335 -19.65 -0.60 -1.32
CA GLY A 335 -19.15 -1.96 -1.14
C GLY A 335 -17.78 -2.25 -1.75
N SER A 336 -17.20 -1.38 -2.60
CA SER A 336 -15.88 -1.60 -3.19
C SER A 336 -14.78 -1.55 -2.14
N CYS A 337 -13.92 -2.57 -2.12
CA CYS A 337 -12.59 -2.45 -1.54
C CYS A 337 -11.75 -1.43 -2.32
N ARG A 338 -10.72 -0.91 -1.65
CA ARG A 338 -9.96 0.27 -2.07
C ARG A 338 -8.55 0.23 -1.46
N GLY A 339 -7.59 0.92 -2.05
CA GLY A 339 -6.22 1.00 -1.52
C GLY A 339 -5.16 1.19 -2.61
N PRO A 340 -3.87 1.30 -2.22
CA PRO A 340 -2.75 1.56 -3.13
C PRO A 340 -2.62 0.53 -4.25
N ASP A 341 -3.04 -0.69 -3.99
CA ASP A 341 -2.94 -1.82 -4.92
C ASP A 341 -4.06 -1.82 -5.97
N VAL A 342 -4.98 -0.83 -5.98
CA VAL A 342 -5.99 -0.67 -7.04
C VAL A 342 -5.34 -0.04 -8.27
N ASP A 343 -5.36 -0.76 -9.38
CA ASP A 343 -4.82 -0.28 -10.66
C ASP A 343 -5.81 0.61 -11.43
N ILE A 344 -7.11 0.36 -11.33
CA ILE A 344 -8.16 1.08 -12.07
C ILE A 344 -9.54 0.88 -11.42
N ALA A 345 -10.51 1.76 -11.72
CA ALA A 345 -11.91 1.56 -11.38
C ALA A 345 -12.80 1.25 -12.61
N ALA A 346 -13.88 0.50 -12.41
CA ALA A 346 -14.93 0.28 -13.40
C ALA A 346 -16.32 0.10 -12.74
N PRO A 347 -17.42 0.21 -13.49
CA PRO A 347 -18.78 0.03 -12.99
C PRO A 347 -18.99 -1.27 -12.19
N ALA A 348 -19.55 -1.16 -10.98
CA ALA A 348 -19.76 -2.28 -10.06
C ALA A 348 -21.12 -2.29 -9.36
N GLN A 349 -21.70 -1.13 -9.02
CA GLN A 349 -23.02 -1.07 -8.39
C GLN A 349 -24.12 -1.24 -9.43
N ASN A 350 -25.06 -2.17 -9.22
CA ASN A 350 -26.26 -2.31 -10.06
C ASN A 350 -25.96 -2.49 -11.57
N VAL A 351 -24.93 -3.26 -11.91
CA VAL A 351 -24.63 -3.64 -13.30
C VAL A 351 -25.68 -4.63 -13.79
N TYR A 352 -26.22 -4.42 -14.99
CA TYR A 352 -27.24 -5.31 -15.57
C TYR A 352 -26.59 -6.59 -16.10
N ARG A 353 -27.07 -7.75 -15.62
CA ARG A 353 -26.43 -9.07 -15.81
C ARG A 353 -27.46 -10.20 -15.91
N ALA A 354 -27.03 -11.36 -16.39
CA ALA A 354 -27.83 -12.58 -16.43
C ALA A 354 -28.11 -13.11 -15.00
N THR A 355 -29.37 -13.33 -14.66
CA THR A 355 -29.78 -14.01 -13.42
C THR A 355 -29.87 -15.50 -13.68
N ALA A 356 -28.98 -16.27 -13.07
CA ALA A 356 -28.82 -17.70 -13.39
C ALA A 356 -30.05 -18.56 -13.05
N GLN A 357 -30.96 -18.05 -12.23
CA GLN A 357 -32.27 -18.64 -11.97
C GLN A 357 -33.27 -18.18 -13.05
N ASP A 358 -34.04 -19.13 -13.58
CA ASP A 358 -35.14 -18.95 -14.55
C ASP A 358 -34.82 -18.30 -15.91
N GLY A 359 -33.54 -18.01 -16.21
CA GLY A 359 -33.11 -17.54 -17.53
C GLY A 359 -33.32 -16.03 -17.77
N ALA A 360 -33.48 -15.26 -16.70
CA ALA A 360 -33.81 -13.83 -16.74
C ALA A 360 -32.57 -12.91 -16.67
N ALA A 361 -32.79 -11.61 -16.52
CA ALA A 361 -31.72 -10.62 -16.32
C ALA A 361 -32.16 -9.54 -15.32
N GLY A 362 -31.19 -8.99 -14.60
CA GLY A 362 -31.44 -8.04 -13.51
C GLY A 362 -30.18 -7.32 -13.07
N GLN A 363 -30.30 -6.46 -12.05
CA GLN A 363 -29.19 -5.68 -11.50
C GLN A 363 -28.43 -6.51 -10.46
N GLY A 364 -27.11 -6.63 -10.60
CA GLY A 364 -26.20 -7.21 -9.60
C GLY A 364 -25.17 -6.18 -9.12
N GLN A 365 -24.49 -6.44 -7.99
CA GLN A 365 -23.45 -5.53 -7.50
C GLN A 365 -22.21 -6.22 -6.92
N GLY A 366 -21.04 -5.78 -7.39
CA GLY A 366 -19.76 -6.40 -7.04
C GLY A 366 -18.59 -5.87 -7.87
N THR A 367 -17.40 -5.82 -7.27
CA THR A 367 -16.14 -5.63 -8.03
C THR A 367 -15.91 -6.75 -9.05
N SER A 368 -16.60 -7.90 -8.88
CA SER A 368 -16.82 -8.96 -9.87
C SER A 368 -17.29 -8.47 -11.24
N PHE A 369 -18.16 -7.46 -11.31
CA PHE A 369 -18.65 -6.90 -12.57
C PHE A 369 -17.66 -5.88 -13.16
N ALA A 370 -16.98 -5.11 -12.31
CA ALA A 370 -15.94 -4.16 -12.72
C ALA A 370 -14.77 -4.88 -13.41
N VAL A 371 -14.27 -5.99 -12.84
CA VAL A 371 -13.22 -6.80 -13.47
C VAL A 371 -13.71 -7.47 -14.77
N ALA A 372 -14.94 -7.97 -14.82
CA ALA A 372 -15.53 -8.56 -16.02
C ALA A 372 -15.63 -7.54 -17.18
N LEU A 373 -16.10 -6.32 -16.90
CA LEU A 373 -16.13 -5.23 -17.87
C LEU A 373 -14.73 -4.92 -18.40
N THR A 374 -13.75 -4.77 -17.51
CA THR A 374 -12.36 -4.45 -17.85
C THR A 374 -11.69 -5.56 -18.67
N ALA A 375 -12.00 -6.83 -18.39
CA ALA A 375 -11.49 -7.97 -19.18
C ALA A 375 -11.99 -7.96 -20.64
N GLY A 376 -13.24 -7.59 -20.88
CA GLY A 376 -13.73 -7.40 -22.25
C GLY A 376 -13.15 -6.15 -22.94
N VAL A 377 -12.81 -5.10 -22.19
CA VAL A 377 -12.03 -3.97 -22.73
C VAL A 377 -10.62 -4.41 -23.13
N ALA A 378 -9.95 -5.23 -22.31
CA ALA A 378 -8.66 -5.83 -22.65
C ALA A 378 -8.73 -6.67 -23.94
N ALA A 379 -9.80 -7.46 -24.10
CA ALA A 379 -10.02 -8.22 -25.32
C ALA A 379 -10.31 -7.34 -26.54
N CYS A 380 -11.07 -6.24 -26.40
CA CYS A 380 -11.27 -5.28 -27.49
C CYS A 380 -9.96 -4.61 -27.93
N TRP A 381 -9.09 -4.25 -26.97
CA TRP A 381 -7.78 -3.68 -27.24
C TRP A 381 -6.85 -4.67 -27.96
N LEU A 382 -6.74 -5.90 -27.46
CA LEU A 382 -5.97 -6.97 -28.10
C LEU A 382 -6.47 -7.29 -29.53
N ALA A 383 -7.78 -7.29 -29.75
CA ALA A 383 -8.38 -7.52 -31.07
C ALA A 383 -8.08 -6.37 -32.06
N PHE A 384 -8.24 -5.12 -31.62
CA PHE A 384 -8.05 -3.94 -32.46
C PHE A 384 -6.60 -3.76 -32.91
N HIS A 385 -5.65 -3.84 -31.97
CA HIS A 385 -4.23 -3.69 -32.28
C HIS A 385 -3.64 -4.96 -32.91
N GLY A 386 -4.20 -6.13 -32.60
CA GLY A 386 -3.67 -7.44 -32.99
C GLY A 386 -2.69 -7.97 -31.95
N ARG A 387 -3.00 -9.13 -31.34
CA ARG A 387 -2.19 -9.73 -30.27
C ARG A 387 -0.71 -9.91 -30.61
N ALA A 388 -0.39 -10.31 -31.84
CA ALA A 388 1.00 -10.47 -32.27
C ALA A 388 1.77 -9.13 -32.27
N ASP A 389 1.12 -8.04 -32.68
CA ASP A 389 1.72 -6.70 -32.72
C ASP A 389 1.85 -6.11 -31.30
N VAL A 390 0.87 -6.35 -30.42
CA VAL A 390 0.95 -6.02 -28.98
C VAL A 390 2.12 -6.75 -28.31
N VAL A 391 2.26 -8.06 -28.54
CA VAL A 391 3.36 -8.87 -28.00
C VAL A 391 4.72 -8.40 -28.56
N ALA A 392 4.78 -8.06 -29.85
CA ALA A 392 5.99 -7.51 -30.46
C ALA A 392 6.35 -6.13 -29.87
N ALA A 393 5.35 -5.28 -29.61
CA ALA A 393 5.53 -3.99 -28.95
C ALA A 393 6.04 -4.15 -27.51
N ALA A 394 5.37 -4.96 -26.68
CA ALA A 394 5.80 -5.22 -25.31
C ALA A 394 7.27 -5.71 -25.25
N ARG A 395 7.64 -6.67 -26.10
CA ARG A 395 9.02 -7.17 -26.21
C ARG A 395 10.01 -6.12 -26.73
N ALA A 396 9.62 -5.27 -27.68
CA ALA A 396 10.45 -4.15 -28.14
C ALA A 396 10.67 -3.11 -27.04
N GLN A 397 9.74 -3.00 -26.08
CA GLN A 397 9.83 -2.15 -24.90
C GLN A 397 10.52 -2.83 -23.71
N ARG A 398 10.82 -4.14 -23.80
CA ARG A 398 11.36 -4.98 -22.71
C ARG A 398 10.41 -5.13 -21.51
N THR A 399 9.12 -5.04 -21.77
CA THR A 399 8.05 -5.18 -20.77
C THR A 399 7.13 -6.36 -21.12
N SER A 400 6.23 -6.77 -20.21
CA SER A 400 5.24 -7.81 -20.50
C SER A 400 3.95 -7.21 -21.06
N VAL A 401 3.12 -8.02 -21.75
CA VAL A 401 1.80 -7.56 -22.23
C VAL A 401 0.93 -7.05 -21.08
N GLN A 402 1.02 -7.67 -19.90
CA GLN A 402 0.36 -7.23 -18.67
C GLN A 402 0.75 -5.80 -18.27
N HIS A 403 2.05 -5.50 -18.24
CA HIS A 403 2.55 -4.18 -17.83
C HIS A 403 2.23 -3.11 -18.87
N LEU A 404 2.46 -3.39 -20.16
CA LEU A 404 2.07 -2.50 -21.27
C LEU A 404 0.57 -2.17 -21.22
N PHE A 405 -0.28 -3.18 -21.00
CA PHE A 405 -1.72 -2.98 -20.89
C PHE A 405 -2.11 -2.16 -19.65
N ARG A 406 -1.56 -2.50 -18.46
CA ARG A 406 -1.79 -1.74 -17.22
C ARG A 406 -1.46 -0.27 -17.39
N ARG A 407 -0.28 0.06 -17.95
CA ARG A 407 0.13 1.44 -18.19
C ARG A 407 -0.85 2.19 -19.08
N LEU A 408 -1.17 1.61 -20.24
CA LEU A 408 -2.09 2.25 -21.19
C LEU A 408 -3.46 2.45 -20.55
N LEU A 409 -3.99 1.44 -19.87
CA LEU A 409 -5.26 1.49 -19.13
C LEU A 409 -5.28 2.60 -18.07
N GLN A 410 -4.16 2.84 -17.38
CA GLN A 410 -3.99 3.89 -16.38
C GLN A 410 -3.84 5.28 -17.02
N ALA A 411 -3.01 5.40 -18.07
CA ALA A 411 -2.75 6.65 -18.77
C ALA A 411 -3.95 7.17 -19.58
N THR A 412 -4.83 6.27 -20.02
CA THR A 412 -6.09 6.63 -20.72
C THR A 412 -7.30 6.63 -19.80
N ALA A 413 -7.13 6.49 -18.48
CA ALA A 413 -8.25 6.46 -17.53
C ALA A 413 -9.03 7.79 -17.54
N ARG A 414 -10.36 7.70 -17.51
CA ARG A 414 -11.24 8.87 -17.41
C ARG A 414 -11.39 9.25 -15.93
N THR A 415 -10.90 10.42 -15.55
CA THR A 415 -11.14 11.02 -14.23
C THR A 415 -12.51 11.71 -14.24
N PRO A 416 -13.50 11.26 -13.43
CA PRO A 416 -14.89 11.74 -13.56
C PRO A 416 -15.17 13.08 -12.86
N GLN A 417 -14.36 13.49 -11.89
CA GLN A 417 -14.61 14.67 -11.05
C GLN A 417 -13.33 15.24 -10.43
N ASP A 418 -13.35 16.54 -10.10
CA ASP A 418 -12.33 17.19 -9.29
C ASP A 418 -12.19 16.50 -7.92
N GLY A 419 -10.97 16.10 -7.56
CA GLY A 419 -10.71 15.42 -6.28
C GLY A 419 -11.02 13.92 -6.26
N TRP A 420 -11.01 13.25 -7.43
CA TRP A 420 -10.99 11.78 -7.50
C TRP A 420 -9.88 11.17 -6.62
N ASP A 421 -10.21 10.05 -5.96
CA ASP A 421 -9.32 9.35 -5.02
C ASP A 421 -8.35 8.42 -5.77
N VAL A 422 -7.34 9.02 -6.41
CA VAL A 422 -6.28 8.33 -7.17
C VAL A 422 -5.53 7.29 -6.35
N TYR A 423 -5.54 7.39 -5.02
CA TYR A 423 -4.85 6.44 -4.15
C TYR A 423 -5.67 5.20 -3.91
N SER A 424 -6.94 5.36 -3.57
CA SER A 424 -7.76 4.22 -3.15
C SER A 424 -8.51 3.58 -4.32
N MET A 425 -8.66 4.27 -5.46
CA MET A 425 -9.50 3.85 -6.60
C MET A 425 -8.74 3.75 -7.94
N GLY A 426 -7.41 3.81 -7.93
CA GLY A 426 -6.61 3.92 -9.15
C GLY A 426 -6.77 5.30 -9.83
N PRO A 427 -6.10 5.59 -10.96
CA PRO A 427 -6.02 6.92 -11.53
C PRO A 427 -7.36 7.44 -12.09
N GLY A 428 -8.31 6.55 -12.41
CA GLY A 428 -9.63 6.92 -12.92
C GLY A 428 -10.48 5.69 -13.24
N ILE A 429 -11.50 5.91 -14.06
CA ILE A 429 -12.39 4.87 -14.58
C ILE A 429 -11.90 4.42 -15.96
N VAL A 430 -12.00 3.12 -16.28
CA VAL A 430 -11.67 2.56 -17.61
C VAL A 430 -12.34 3.38 -18.73
N ASP A 431 -11.57 3.78 -19.75
CA ASP A 431 -12.07 4.36 -20.99
C ASP A 431 -11.59 3.52 -22.18
N ALA A 432 -12.49 2.69 -22.73
CA ALA A 432 -12.16 1.77 -23.81
C ALA A 432 -11.83 2.49 -25.13
N LEU A 433 -12.42 3.66 -25.40
CA LEU A 433 -12.16 4.38 -26.65
C LEU A 433 -10.79 5.05 -26.59
N ALA A 434 -10.48 5.75 -25.50
CA ALA A 434 -9.18 6.37 -25.31
C ALA A 434 -8.05 5.31 -25.35
N LEU A 435 -8.29 4.13 -24.76
CA LEU A 435 -7.37 3.00 -24.77
C LEU A 435 -7.10 2.43 -26.18
N LEU A 436 -8.12 2.29 -27.03
CA LEU A 436 -7.95 1.85 -28.43
C LEU A 436 -7.29 2.93 -29.31
N GLN A 437 -7.44 4.21 -28.96
CA GLN A 437 -6.84 5.33 -29.69
C GLN A 437 -5.38 5.59 -29.28
N ALA A 438 -4.95 5.12 -28.11
CA ALA A 438 -3.60 5.33 -27.61
C ALA A 438 -2.55 4.56 -28.43
N GLY A 439 -1.46 5.25 -28.77
CA GLY A 439 -0.25 4.60 -29.22
C GLY A 439 0.42 3.83 -28.07
N PHE A 440 1.17 2.78 -28.38
CA PHE A 440 1.86 1.97 -27.37
C PHE A 440 2.92 2.72 -26.53
N ASP A 441 3.16 4.01 -26.79
CA ASP A 441 4.06 4.85 -26.00
C ASP A 441 3.34 5.72 -24.96
N ALA A 442 1.99 5.76 -24.97
CA ALA A 442 1.24 6.53 -23.98
C ALA A 442 1.50 6.02 -22.54
N GLY A 443 1.65 6.96 -21.61
CA GLY A 443 1.95 6.68 -20.20
C GLY A 443 3.42 6.39 -19.88
N ARG A 444 4.32 6.26 -20.88
CA ARG A 444 5.76 6.04 -20.60
C ARG A 444 6.38 7.17 -19.79
N ASP A 445 5.95 8.40 -20.05
CA ASP A 445 6.49 9.60 -19.39
C ASP A 445 6.05 9.69 -17.92
N THR A 446 5.00 8.95 -17.55
CA THR A 446 4.47 8.79 -16.19
C THR A 446 4.95 7.52 -15.49
N GLU A 447 5.71 6.66 -16.18
CA GLU A 447 6.41 5.54 -15.56
C GLU A 447 7.80 5.97 -15.10
N GLY A 448 8.15 5.62 -13.86
CA GLY A 448 9.57 5.51 -13.49
C GLY A 448 10.29 4.53 -14.44
N PRO A 449 11.62 4.67 -14.62
CA PRO A 449 12.36 4.00 -15.66
C PRO A 449 12.29 2.48 -15.51
N GLU A 450 11.87 1.81 -16.57
CA GLU A 450 11.87 0.36 -16.65
C GLU A 450 13.31 -0.19 -16.63
N ILE A 451 13.81 -0.55 -15.45
CA ILE A 451 14.95 -1.48 -15.35
C ILE A 451 14.45 -2.87 -15.73
N ALA A 452 14.72 -3.28 -16.97
CA ALA A 452 14.27 -4.52 -17.60
C ALA A 452 14.68 -5.86 -16.91
N GLU A 453 15.33 -5.81 -15.74
CA GLU A 453 15.80 -6.99 -14.99
C GLU A 453 15.36 -7.00 -13.51
N CYS A 454 14.66 -5.95 -13.04
CA CYS A 454 14.24 -5.84 -11.65
C CYS A 454 12.88 -6.50 -11.38
N ARG A 455 12.87 -7.84 -11.26
CA ARG A 455 11.73 -8.58 -10.68
C ARG A 455 11.43 -8.03 -9.28
N ARG A 456 10.23 -7.46 -9.10
CA ARG A 456 9.74 -6.94 -7.80
C ARG A 456 9.83 -8.03 -6.73
N PRO A 457 10.12 -7.69 -5.45
CA PRO A 457 10.21 -8.67 -4.39
C PRO A 457 8.89 -9.44 -4.20
N LEU A 458 8.96 -10.77 -4.14
CA LEU A 458 7.79 -11.65 -4.05
C LEU A 458 6.91 -11.35 -2.83
N ASP A 459 7.49 -10.78 -1.77
CA ASP A 459 6.81 -10.38 -0.54
C ASP A 459 6.17 -8.99 -0.58
N ARG A 460 6.39 -8.16 -1.62
CA ARG A 460 5.96 -6.75 -1.64
C ARG A 460 4.49 -6.55 -1.24
N SER A 461 3.58 -7.30 -1.87
CA SER A 461 2.13 -7.19 -1.61
C SER A 461 1.74 -7.52 -0.16
N ILE A 462 2.33 -8.58 0.43
CA ILE A 462 2.01 -9.06 1.77
C ILE A 462 2.73 -8.27 2.87
N ARG A 463 3.98 -7.86 2.63
CA ARG A 463 4.73 -6.95 3.51
C ARG A 463 4.05 -5.58 3.58
N GLY A 464 3.60 -5.04 2.45
CA GLY A 464 2.80 -3.81 2.40
C GLY A 464 1.51 -3.93 3.23
N PHE A 465 0.74 -5.00 3.02
CA PHE A 465 -0.48 -5.27 3.78
C PHE A 465 -0.25 -5.39 5.30
N ALA A 466 0.83 -6.05 5.70
CA ALA A 466 1.19 -6.21 7.10
C ALA A 466 1.57 -4.87 7.76
N LEU A 467 2.28 -4.00 7.05
CA LEU A 467 2.64 -2.65 7.50
C LEU A 467 1.41 -1.72 7.59
N GLU A 468 0.54 -1.72 6.57
CA GLU A 468 -0.74 -1.00 6.56
C GLU A 468 -1.66 -1.40 7.73
N SER A 469 -1.57 -2.65 8.14
CA SER A 469 -2.36 -3.24 9.23
C SER A 469 -1.73 -3.08 10.61
N ALA A 470 -0.48 -2.61 10.69
CA ALA A 470 0.36 -2.69 11.89
C ALA A 470 0.32 -4.10 12.50
N PHE A 471 0.60 -5.13 11.68
CA PHE A 471 0.52 -6.54 12.08
C PHE A 471 1.74 -6.99 12.90
N ALA A 472 2.93 -6.51 12.53
CA ALA A 472 4.20 -6.90 13.13
C ALA A 472 4.99 -5.64 13.57
N PRO A 473 5.80 -5.72 14.64
CA PRO A 473 6.78 -4.68 14.92
C PRO A 473 7.87 -4.69 13.81
N PRO A 474 8.36 -3.56 13.29
CA PRO A 474 9.39 -3.52 12.25
C PRO A 474 10.76 -4.10 12.64
N GLU A 475 10.99 -4.34 13.93
CA GLU A 475 12.17 -5.10 14.39
C GLU A 475 12.05 -6.61 14.09
N ALA A 476 10.83 -7.12 13.85
CA ALA A 476 10.61 -8.51 13.48
C ALA A 476 11.10 -8.80 12.06
N GLN A 477 12.19 -9.58 11.95
CA GLN A 477 12.66 -10.13 10.68
C GLN A 477 11.77 -11.31 10.27
N ILE A 478 10.65 -10.98 9.63
CA ILE A 478 9.68 -11.96 9.11
C ILE A 478 10.03 -12.30 7.67
N ASP A 479 10.20 -13.59 7.38
CA ASP A 479 10.14 -14.11 6.02
C ASP A 479 8.68 -14.07 5.55
N TRP A 480 8.34 -12.99 4.86
CA TRP A 480 6.99 -12.66 4.42
C TRP A 480 6.46 -13.58 3.33
N VAL A 481 7.33 -14.25 2.56
CA VAL A 481 6.90 -15.31 1.64
C VAL A 481 6.49 -16.54 2.45
N ARG A 482 7.34 -16.96 3.39
CA ARG A 482 7.13 -18.16 4.21
C ARG A 482 5.98 -18.07 5.19
N HIS A 483 5.72 -16.87 5.72
CA HIS A 483 4.65 -16.61 6.69
C HIS A 483 3.46 -15.84 6.09
N GLY A 484 3.46 -15.52 4.80
CA GLY A 484 2.50 -14.59 4.21
C GLY A 484 1.04 -15.06 4.25
N ALA A 485 0.78 -16.33 3.97
CA ALA A 485 -0.56 -16.91 4.03
C ALA A 485 -1.12 -16.91 5.46
N GLU A 486 -0.26 -17.16 6.45
CA GLU A 486 -0.61 -17.15 7.87
C GLU A 486 -0.85 -15.71 8.39
N ALA A 487 0.06 -14.79 8.07
CA ALA A 487 -0.04 -13.39 8.45
C ALA A 487 -1.30 -12.73 7.88
N SER A 488 -1.58 -12.93 6.58
CA SER A 488 -2.79 -12.38 5.95
C SER A 488 -4.08 -12.98 6.52
N LEU A 489 -4.10 -14.27 6.86
CA LEU A 489 -5.23 -14.91 7.55
C LEU A 489 -5.49 -14.30 8.94
N LEU A 490 -4.43 -14.09 9.74
CA LEU A 490 -4.55 -13.50 11.08
C LEU A 490 -5.01 -12.04 11.03
N VAL A 491 -4.46 -11.22 10.12
CA VAL A 491 -4.92 -9.84 9.89
C VAL A 491 -6.40 -9.82 9.47
N LEU A 492 -6.80 -10.68 8.53
CA LEU A 492 -8.18 -10.79 8.07
C LEU A 492 -9.12 -11.12 9.23
N ARG A 493 -8.84 -12.19 9.99
CA ARG A 493 -9.64 -12.58 11.17
C ARG A 493 -9.72 -11.46 12.21
N GLY A 494 -8.62 -10.78 12.49
CA GLY A 494 -8.56 -9.66 13.43
C GLY A 494 -9.44 -8.47 13.01
N ARG A 495 -9.37 -8.06 11.74
CA ARG A 495 -10.14 -6.94 11.21
C ARG A 495 -11.64 -7.22 11.22
N VAL A 496 -12.08 -8.39 10.75
CA VAL A 496 -13.51 -8.72 10.66
C VAL A 496 -14.17 -8.69 12.05
N ARG A 497 -13.48 -9.14 13.11
CA ARG A 497 -13.96 -9.05 14.51
C ARG A 497 -14.17 -7.62 15.00
N SER A 498 -13.28 -6.70 14.63
CA SER A 498 -13.41 -5.28 15.01
C SER A 498 -14.60 -4.57 14.33
N GLY A 499 -15.21 -5.19 13.31
CA GLY A 499 -16.39 -4.68 12.60
C GLY A 499 -17.74 -4.91 13.29
N GLY A 500 -17.80 -5.72 14.35
CA GLY A 500 -18.98 -5.79 15.25
C GLY A 500 -20.19 -6.60 14.76
N THR A 501 -20.07 -7.41 13.71
CA THR A 501 -21.10 -8.37 13.29
C THR A 501 -20.78 -9.79 13.78
N LEU A 502 -21.82 -10.56 14.14
CA LEU A 502 -21.67 -11.91 14.69
C LEU A 502 -21.22 -12.90 13.59
N LEU A 503 -19.98 -13.39 13.67
CA LEU A 503 -19.51 -14.48 12.82
C LEU A 503 -19.73 -15.84 13.50
N GLU A 504 -20.45 -16.72 12.82
CA GLU A 504 -20.32 -18.16 13.03
C GLU A 504 -19.03 -18.71 12.39
N SER A 505 -17.92 -18.30 13.00
CA SER A 505 -16.82 -19.21 13.33
C SER A 505 -16.23 -18.90 14.71
N ALA A 506 -17.01 -18.27 15.60
CA ALA A 506 -16.68 -18.04 17.02
C ALA A 506 -16.61 -19.34 17.88
N GLN A 507 -16.32 -20.48 17.25
CA GLN A 507 -15.96 -21.76 17.85
C GLN A 507 -14.70 -22.39 17.20
N ALA A 508 -13.98 -21.65 16.35
CA ALA A 508 -12.62 -22.03 15.96
C ALA A 508 -11.66 -21.77 17.15
N PRO A 509 -10.90 -22.78 17.65
CA PRO A 509 -10.13 -22.62 18.89
C PRO A 509 -8.98 -21.60 18.82
N ASP A 510 -8.25 -21.57 17.70
CA ASP A 510 -6.95 -20.89 17.62
C ASP A 510 -6.93 -19.71 16.64
N ASP A 511 -6.89 -18.49 17.21
CA ASP A 511 -6.33 -17.27 16.58
C ASP A 511 -4.85 -17.08 16.94
N ALA A 512 -4.26 -18.03 17.66
CA ALA A 512 -2.85 -18.01 17.96
C ALA A 512 -2.04 -18.20 16.66
N PRO A 513 -0.97 -17.42 16.42
CA PRO A 513 -0.01 -17.77 15.39
C PRO A 513 0.64 -19.13 15.69
N SER A 514 1.04 -19.84 14.64
CA SER A 514 1.92 -21.00 14.68
C SER A 514 3.17 -20.71 15.50
N ARG A 515 3.83 -21.75 16.02
CA ARG A 515 5.02 -21.54 16.86
C ARG A 515 6.15 -20.86 16.09
N ALA A 516 6.22 -21.06 14.77
CA ALA A 516 7.18 -20.39 13.91
C ALA A 516 6.88 -18.90 13.74
N LEU A 517 5.62 -18.51 13.48
CA LEU A 517 5.25 -17.10 13.35
C LEU A 517 5.27 -16.36 14.70
N ALA A 518 4.84 -17.02 15.79
CA ALA A 518 4.95 -16.47 17.15
C ALA A 518 6.40 -16.10 17.49
N ALA A 519 7.35 -17.00 17.18
CA ALA A 519 8.77 -16.75 17.38
C ALA A 519 9.31 -15.62 16.48
N ALA A 520 8.90 -15.57 15.21
CA ALA A 520 9.29 -14.49 14.28
C ALA A 520 8.76 -13.11 14.71
N LEU A 521 7.59 -13.06 15.34
CA LEU A 521 6.98 -11.85 15.93
C LEU A 521 7.55 -11.47 17.31
N GLY A 522 8.46 -12.26 17.89
CA GLY A 522 8.98 -12.04 19.24
C GLY A 522 7.96 -12.27 20.36
N LEU A 523 6.86 -12.97 20.08
CA LEU A 523 5.82 -13.29 21.07
C LEU A 523 6.28 -14.43 21.98
N ALA A 524 5.88 -14.37 23.25
CA ALA A 524 6.11 -15.47 24.18
C ALA A 524 5.44 -16.75 23.64
N PRO A 525 6.12 -17.91 23.68
CA PRO A 525 5.57 -19.13 23.12
C PRO A 525 4.27 -19.50 23.83
N ALA A 526 3.18 -19.61 23.06
CA ALA A 526 1.88 -20.04 23.58
C ALA A 526 2.06 -21.35 24.36
N ALA A 527 1.54 -21.39 25.59
CA ALA A 527 1.64 -22.56 26.44
C ALA A 527 1.01 -23.76 25.69
N ALA A 528 1.70 -24.89 25.70
CA ALA A 528 1.28 -26.06 24.93
C ALA A 528 -0.11 -26.54 25.38
N LEU A 529 -1.14 -26.18 24.62
CA LEU A 529 -2.44 -26.82 24.69
C LEU A 529 -2.24 -28.27 24.26
N ALA A 530 -2.26 -29.16 25.27
CA ALA A 530 -2.10 -30.58 25.04
C ALA A 530 -3.20 -31.07 24.09
N PRO A 531 -2.90 -31.98 23.15
CA PRO A 531 -3.99 -32.67 22.44
C PRO A 531 -4.86 -33.37 23.48
N ALA A 532 -6.17 -33.36 23.27
CA ALA A 532 -7.12 -34.11 24.10
C ALA A 532 -6.97 -35.63 23.86
N ALA A 533 -5.87 -36.19 24.36
CA ALA A 533 -5.58 -37.61 24.40
C ALA A 533 -6.01 -38.19 25.75
N GLY A 534 -6.60 -39.38 25.73
CA GLY A 534 -7.13 -40.06 26.91
C GLY A 534 -6.09 -40.43 27.97
N ALA A 535 -6.60 -40.87 29.12
CA ALA A 535 -5.87 -41.14 30.37
C ALA A 535 -4.91 -42.39 30.30
N PRO A 536 -4.10 -42.72 31.35
CA PRO A 536 -2.63 -42.60 31.25
C PRO A 536 -1.80 -43.80 31.79
N ALA A 537 -0.45 -43.76 31.65
CA ALA A 537 0.57 -44.51 32.44
C ALA A 537 2.02 -44.10 32.00
N THR A 538 2.82 -43.29 32.73
CA THR A 538 3.69 -43.50 33.94
C THR A 538 5.11 -44.09 33.76
N ALA A 539 6.13 -43.33 34.24
CA ALA A 539 7.49 -43.71 34.72
C ALA A 539 8.57 -44.18 33.67
N THR A 540 9.90 -43.96 33.80
CA THR A 540 10.79 -43.33 34.83
C THR A 540 12.12 -42.79 34.21
N ALA A 541 13.03 -42.20 35.01
CA ALA A 541 14.29 -41.51 34.61
C ALA A 541 15.42 -42.41 33.98
N ILE A 542 16.58 -41.89 33.49
CA ILE A 542 17.83 -41.57 34.27
C ILE A 542 18.93 -40.88 33.39
N ALA A 543 19.68 -39.93 34.01
CA ALA A 543 21.08 -39.44 33.83
C ALA A 543 21.70 -38.76 32.56
N GLU A 544 22.50 -37.72 32.89
CA GLU A 544 23.61 -36.99 32.22
C GLU A 544 24.98 -37.75 32.35
N PRO A 545 26.16 -37.37 31.74
CA PRO A 545 26.77 -36.01 31.72
C PRO A 545 27.66 -35.59 30.50
N ALA A 546 28.29 -34.39 30.63
CA ALA A 546 29.09 -33.59 29.65
C ALA A 546 30.64 -33.90 29.70
N PRO A 547 31.66 -33.04 29.31
CA PRO A 547 31.69 -31.65 28.76
C PRO A 547 32.84 -31.31 27.71
N THR A 548 33.20 -30.01 27.56
CA THR A 548 34.43 -29.35 26.95
C THR A 548 34.41 -29.00 25.44
N SER A 549 35.01 -27.91 24.91
CA SER A 549 35.77 -26.74 25.44
C SER A 549 35.82 -25.54 24.45
N THR A 550 36.13 -24.32 24.92
CA THR A 550 36.44 -23.10 24.11
C THR A 550 37.94 -22.96 23.76
N PRO A 551 38.34 -22.08 22.81
CA PRO A 551 38.94 -20.77 23.17
C PRO A 551 38.67 -19.58 22.18
N GLU A 552 39.36 -18.45 22.38
CA GLU A 552 38.96 -17.07 21.98
C GLU A 552 39.94 -16.39 20.93
N PRO A 553 40.05 -15.05 20.69
CA PRO A 553 40.12 -14.46 19.33
C PRO A 553 41.41 -13.68 19.00
N MET A 554 41.49 -13.02 17.82
CA MET A 554 42.61 -12.11 17.49
C MET A 554 42.23 -10.92 16.57
N ARG A 555 42.75 -9.71 16.88
CA ARG A 555 42.65 -8.44 16.10
C ARG A 555 43.99 -8.06 15.47
N VAL A 556 44.00 -7.33 14.34
CA VAL A 556 45.14 -6.53 13.85
C VAL A 556 44.63 -5.23 13.20
N ALA A 557 45.42 -4.15 13.26
CA ALA A 557 45.05 -2.79 12.82
C ALA A 557 45.89 -2.28 11.61
N ALA A 558 45.47 -1.13 11.04
CA ALA A 558 46.00 -0.54 9.79
C ALA A 558 47.17 0.47 9.97
N PRO A 559 47.83 0.87 8.87
CA PRO A 559 48.55 2.15 8.78
C PRO A 559 48.18 3.02 7.55
N ALA A 560 48.49 4.32 7.61
CA ALA A 560 48.11 5.37 6.64
C ALA A 560 49.30 5.96 5.84
N LEU A 561 49.05 6.76 4.79
CA LEU A 561 50.08 7.57 4.11
C LEU A 561 49.55 8.89 3.48
N ARG A 562 50.47 9.78 3.03
CA ARG A 562 50.29 11.25 2.89
C ARG A 562 50.35 11.82 1.45
N LEU A 563 49.75 13.00 1.24
CA LEU A 563 49.91 13.94 0.08
C LEU A 563 51.15 14.86 0.23
N PRO A 564 51.77 15.40 -0.86
CA PRO A 564 51.65 16.84 -1.25
C PRO A 564 51.95 17.14 -2.79
N PRO A 565 52.28 18.37 -3.29
CA PRO A 565 51.49 19.63 -3.35
C PRO A 565 51.53 20.46 -4.69
N LYS A 566 50.48 21.30 -4.90
CA LYS A 566 50.41 22.68 -5.51
C LYS A 566 50.77 23.02 -6.99
N LEU A 567 50.11 24.13 -7.43
CA LEU A 567 50.20 24.96 -8.68
C LEU A 567 49.11 24.60 -9.73
N GLN A 568 48.44 25.51 -10.48
CA GLN A 568 48.40 27.00 -10.47
C GLN A 568 47.10 27.55 -11.15
N ALA A 569 46.82 28.87 -11.10
CA ALA A 569 45.78 29.62 -11.85
C ALA A 569 46.36 30.99 -12.30
N PRO A 570 45.94 31.68 -13.41
CA PRO A 570 44.58 32.27 -13.64
C PRO A 570 44.18 32.27 -15.18
N PRO A 571 43.28 33.12 -15.77
CA PRO A 571 42.38 34.15 -15.22
C PRO A 571 40.91 34.20 -15.74
N ALA A 572 40.07 34.92 -14.96
CA ALA A 572 38.90 35.75 -15.30
C ALA A 572 37.79 35.29 -16.29
N ALA A 573 36.55 35.34 -15.80
CA ALA A 573 35.31 34.93 -16.49
C ALA A 573 34.60 36.03 -17.32
N PRO A 574 33.69 35.68 -18.24
CA PRO A 574 32.61 36.54 -18.72
C PRO A 574 31.45 36.63 -17.70
N ALA A 575 30.69 37.72 -17.76
CA ALA A 575 29.70 38.18 -16.77
C ALA A 575 28.48 37.27 -16.46
N GLU A 576 28.34 36.14 -17.12
CA GLU A 576 27.11 35.33 -17.17
C GLU A 576 26.84 34.57 -15.86
N VAL A 577 27.90 34.09 -15.20
CA VAL A 577 27.82 33.47 -13.86
C VAL A 577 27.36 34.48 -12.79
N GLN A 578 27.62 35.78 -12.97
CA GLN A 578 27.13 36.81 -12.03
C GLN A 578 25.61 37.01 -12.13
N ALA A 579 24.98 36.73 -13.27
CA ALA A 579 23.52 36.76 -13.40
C ALA A 579 22.88 35.59 -12.64
N ARG A 580 23.39 34.36 -12.79
CA ARG A 580 22.95 33.20 -12.00
C ARG A 580 23.20 33.38 -10.50
N ARG A 581 24.39 33.87 -10.09
CA ARG A 581 24.65 34.22 -8.67
C ARG A 581 23.73 35.34 -8.16
N ARG A 582 23.30 36.32 -8.96
CA ARG A 582 22.32 37.34 -8.54
C ARG A 582 20.93 36.77 -8.27
N ILE A 583 20.45 35.81 -9.06
CA ILE A 583 19.12 35.19 -8.85
C ILE A 583 19.12 34.30 -7.60
N LEU A 584 20.19 33.53 -7.38
CA LEU A 584 20.36 32.71 -6.16
C LEU A 584 20.58 33.58 -4.91
N ALA A 585 21.43 34.61 -4.98
CA ALA A 585 21.67 35.52 -3.85
C ALA A 585 20.45 36.42 -3.53
N ALA A 586 19.64 36.79 -4.52
CA ALA A 586 18.39 37.52 -4.29
C ALA A 586 17.34 36.70 -3.52
N ARG A 587 17.46 35.36 -3.50
CA ARG A 587 16.65 34.45 -2.66
C ARG A 587 17.28 34.16 -1.28
N GLN A 588 18.51 34.61 -1.00
CA GLN A 588 19.25 34.32 0.24
C GLN A 588 19.52 35.56 1.12
N LEU A 589 18.88 36.70 0.86
CA LEU A 589 19.02 37.89 1.69
C LEU A 589 18.20 37.77 2.99
N PRO A 590 18.82 37.82 4.19
CA PRO A 590 18.08 37.90 5.44
C PRO A 590 17.37 39.26 5.57
N LEU A 591 16.13 39.24 6.04
CA LEU A 591 15.31 40.44 6.25
C LEU A 591 15.67 41.15 7.58
N ALA A 592 16.72 41.96 7.56
CA ALA A 592 16.88 43.11 8.47
C ALA A 592 17.90 44.14 7.95
N PRO A 593 17.58 45.45 7.94
CA PRO A 593 18.59 46.50 7.81
C PRO A 593 19.37 46.68 9.11
N ALA A 594 20.61 47.13 9.01
CA ALA A 594 21.58 47.16 10.11
C ALA A 594 21.18 48.06 11.30
N ALA A 595 21.36 47.53 12.51
CA ALA A 595 21.51 48.30 13.74
C ALA A 595 22.92 48.06 14.32
N GLU A 596 23.85 48.93 13.91
CA GLU A 596 25.14 49.28 14.50
C GLU A 596 26.04 48.26 15.26
N ARG A 597 27.26 48.13 14.70
CA ARG A 597 28.57 48.04 15.40
C ARG A 597 28.90 46.78 16.23
N GLY A 598 29.82 45.97 15.66
CA GLY A 598 31.13 45.81 16.29
C GLY A 598 31.59 44.38 16.63
N GLY A 599 32.33 43.75 15.71
CA GLY A 599 33.30 42.70 16.03
C GLY A 599 32.76 41.27 16.10
N LEU A 600 32.97 40.49 15.02
CA LEU A 600 32.91 39.03 15.02
C LEU A 600 33.67 38.47 13.81
N GLU A 601 35.00 38.60 13.86
CA GLU A 601 35.94 38.17 12.81
C GLU A 601 36.39 36.69 13.00
N SER A 602 35.58 35.87 13.69
CA SER A 602 36.04 34.59 14.27
C SER A 602 35.07 33.40 14.14
N MET A 603 34.09 33.42 13.23
CA MET A 603 33.14 32.30 13.03
C MET A 603 32.81 32.01 11.54
N LEU A 604 33.82 32.06 10.66
CA LEU A 604 33.71 31.69 9.23
C LEU A 604 34.56 30.45 8.85
N LEU A 605 34.82 29.58 9.82
CA LEU A 605 35.53 28.30 9.72
C LEU A 605 34.84 27.36 10.73
N GLU A 606 34.37 26.15 10.40
CA GLU A 606 34.54 25.32 9.19
C GLU A 606 33.26 24.49 8.92
N GLU A 607 32.75 24.43 7.68
CA GLU A 607 31.91 23.31 7.22
C GLU A 607 32.09 23.09 5.70
N SER A 608 32.35 21.82 5.32
CA SER A 608 32.29 21.25 3.95
C SER A 608 33.13 21.86 2.80
N SER A 609 34.46 21.77 2.95
CA SER A 609 35.42 21.11 2.01
C SER A 609 35.42 21.28 0.47
N LEU A 610 34.53 22.03 -0.18
CA LEU A 610 34.70 22.45 -1.58
C LEU A 610 34.69 23.98 -1.70
N PRO A 611 35.76 24.62 -2.22
CA PRO A 611 35.74 26.06 -2.44
C PRO A 611 34.63 26.42 -3.45
N PRO A 612 34.03 27.63 -3.37
CA PRO A 612 32.89 28.05 -4.20
C PRO A 612 33.17 28.17 -5.71
N ASP A 613 34.41 27.86 -6.12
CA ASP A 613 34.91 27.84 -7.50
C ASP A 613 35.50 26.46 -7.87
N ALA A 614 35.23 25.40 -7.09
CA ALA A 614 35.54 24.03 -7.46
C ALA A 614 34.69 23.58 -8.66
N PRO A 615 35.24 22.82 -9.62
CA PRO A 615 34.43 22.18 -10.63
C PRO A 615 33.41 21.25 -9.96
N LEU A 616 32.20 21.19 -10.52
CA LEU A 616 31.25 20.14 -10.15
C LEU A 616 31.93 18.78 -10.33
N PRO A 617 31.66 17.80 -9.44
CA PRO A 617 32.10 16.44 -9.69
C PRO A 617 31.55 15.99 -11.04
N ASP A 618 32.33 15.20 -11.78
CA ASP A 618 31.83 14.58 -13.00
C ASP A 618 30.62 13.67 -12.69
N PRO A 619 29.78 13.36 -13.69
CA PRO A 619 28.58 12.55 -13.48
C PRO A 619 28.85 11.19 -12.82
N ASP A 620 30.00 10.57 -13.07
CA ASP A 620 30.37 9.27 -12.48
C ASP A 620 30.75 9.42 -10.99
N THR A 621 31.40 10.52 -10.61
CA THR A 621 31.63 10.87 -9.21
C THR A 621 30.33 11.21 -8.46
N MET A 622 29.38 11.91 -9.09
CA MET A 622 28.06 12.16 -8.49
C MET A 622 27.27 10.83 -8.35
N LEU A 623 27.30 9.96 -9.35
CA LEU A 623 26.73 8.61 -9.30
C LEU A 623 27.28 7.77 -8.14
N ALA A 624 28.61 7.77 -7.94
CA ALA A 624 29.23 7.03 -6.84
C ALA A 624 28.77 7.52 -5.46
N GLN A 625 28.58 8.83 -5.29
CA GLN A 625 28.01 9.40 -4.07
C GLN A 625 26.54 9.01 -3.87
N ILE A 626 25.76 8.97 -4.95
CA ILE A 626 24.34 8.58 -4.92
C ILE A 626 24.16 7.08 -4.58
N ASP A 627 24.95 6.18 -5.16
CA ASP A 627 24.94 4.75 -4.79
C ASP A 627 25.41 4.53 -3.33
N GLN A 628 26.39 5.31 -2.86
CA GLN A 628 26.81 5.30 -1.47
C GLN A 628 25.69 5.73 -0.50
N ILE A 629 24.93 6.78 -0.85
CA ILE A 629 23.74 7.23 -0.12
C ILE A 629 22.67 6.13 -0.11
N ALA A 630 22.33 5.56 -1.27
CA ALA A 630 21.28 4.54 -1.41
C ALA A 630 21.58 3.27 -0.58
N ARG A 631 22.85 2.85 -0.52
CA ARG A 631 23.30 1.73 0.33
C ARG A 631 23.18 2.03 1.83
N ALA A 632 23.35 3.29 2.25
CA ALA A 632 23.33 3.70 3.64
C ALA A 632 21.92 3.96 4.24
N VAL A 633 20.87 4.15 3.43
CA VAL A 633 19.49 4.30 3.96
C VAL A 633 19.07 3.08 4.81
N PRO A 634 18.41 3.23 5.98
CA PRO A 634 17.93 2.10 6.76
C PRO A 634 16.89 1.25 6.01
N GLU A 635 16.97 -0.08 6.08
CA GLU A 635 16.05 -1.01 5.37
C GLU A 635 14.57 -0.79 5.69
N ARG A 636 14.27 -0.36 6.92
CA ARG A 636 12.92 -0.02 7.37
C ARG A 636 12.31 1.21 6.69
N GLU A 637 13.14 2.12 6.16
CA GLU A 637 12.71 3.33 5.46
C GLU A 637 12.75 3.18 3.93
N ARG A 638 13.49 2.20 3.40
CA ARG A 638 13.59 1.93 1.95
C ARG A 638 12.30 1.39 1.32
N GLY A 639 11.34 0.90 2.10
CA GLY A 639 10.15 0.21 1.57
C GLY A 639 10.59 -1.01 0.75
N ASP A 640 10.40 -0.95 -0.56
CA ASP A 640 11.04 -1.83 -1.54
C ASP A 640 12.40 -1.25 -1.98
N PRO A 641 13.54 -1.88 -1.61
CA PRO A 641 14.88 -1.37 -1.95
C PRO A 641 15.18 -1.28 -3.46
N GLN A 642 14.41 -1.99 -4.28
CA GLN A 642 14.57 -2.06 -5.73
C GLN A 642 13.80 -0.93 -6.41
N ALA A 643 12.54 -0.70 -5.99
CA ALA A 643 11.76 0.47 -6.39
C ALA A 643 12.43 1.79 -5.95
N PHE A 644 13.02 1.82 -4.75
CA PHE A 644 13.84 2.94 -4.29
C PHE A 644 15.04 3.22 -5.21
N ARG A 645 15.70 2.17 -5.72
CA ARG A 645 16.82 2.31 -6.67
C ARG A 645 16.34 2.77 -8.05
N GLN A 646 15.25 2.20 -8.57
CA GLN A 646 14.61 2.62 -9.83
C GLN A 646 14.26 4.10 -9.82
N ALA A 647 13.68 4.57 -8.72
CA ALA A 647 13.34 5.97 -8.50
C ALA A 647 14.59 6.89 -8.57
N LEU A 648 15.69 6.50 -7.91
CA LEU A 648 16.97 7.22 -7.98
C LEU A 648 17.59 7.22 -9.38
N GLU A 649 17.41 6.14 -10.16
CA GLU A 649 17.82 6.09 -11.57
C GLU A 649 16.95 6.99 -12.47
N THR A 650 15.69 7.30 -12.10
CA THR A 650 14.84 8.30 -12.78
C THR A 650 15.47 9.68 -12.74
N LEU A 651 15.77 10.16 -11.52
CA LEU A 651 16.40 11.46 -11.29
C LEU A 651 17.68 11.61 -12.12
N TYR A 652 18.46 10.54 -12.19
CA TYR A 652 19.69 10.50 -12.96
C TYR A 652 19.44 10.63 -14.46
N LEU A 653 18.53 9.83 -15.04
CA LEU A 653 18.31 9.80 -16.49
C LEU A 653 17.74 11.12 -17.04
N HIS A 654 16.81 11.74 -16.31
CA HIS A 654 16.22 13.03 -16.70
C HIS A 654 17.16 14.19 -16.35
N GLY A 655 17.87 14.12 -15.21
CA GLY A 655 18.87 15.11 -14.79
C GLY A 655 20.05 15.21 -15.75
N ASP A 656 20.66 14.09 -16.17
CA ASP A 656 21.77 14.06 -17.13
C ASP A 656 21.33 14.59 -18.51
N ARG A 657 20.11 14.25 -18.95
CA ARG A 657 19.55 14.73 -20.24
C ARG A 657 19.33 16.25 -20.22
N ALA A 658 18.73 16.78 -19.15
CA ALA A 658 18.56 18.22 -18.93
C ALA A 658 19.91 18.95 -18.86
N LEU A 659 20.87 18.41 -18.11
CA LEU A 659 22.21 18.99 -17.97
C LEU A 659 22.95 19.04 -19.31
N ARG A 660 22.81 18.00 -20.15
CA ARG A 660 23.39 17.96 -21.50
C ARG A 660 22.73 18.93 -22.47
N LYS A 661 21.41 19.10 -22.45
CA LYS A 661 20.73 20.14 -23.24
C LYS A 661 21.25 21.54 -22.86
N LEU A 662 21.31 21.83 -21.55
CA LEU A 662 21.85 23.08 -21.00
C LEU A 662 23.33 23.35 -21.35
N LEU A 663 24.11 22.32 -21.67
CA LEU A 663 25.51 22.44 -22.13
C LEU A 663 25.63 22.74 -23.64
N VAL A 664 24.55 22.62 -24.41
CA VAL A 664 24.56 22.75 -25.90
C VAL A 664 23.63 23.88 -26.40
N MET A 665 22.72 24.40 -25.57
CA MET A 665 21.76 25.48 -25.92
C MET A 665 22.36 26.72 -26.61
N ASP A 666 23.62 27.08 -26.33
CA ASP A 666 24.32 28.19 -27.03
C ASP A 666 24.52 27.97 -28.54
N ARG A 667 24.20 26.77 -29.06
CA ARG A 667 24.41 26.38 -30.47
C ARG A 667 23.16 25.98 -31.23
N ASP A 668 22.05 25.67 -30.54
CA ASP A 668 20.79 25.30 -31.19
C ASP A 668 19.57 25.61 -30.29
N PRO A 669 18.77 26.66 -30.61
CA PRO A 669 17.56 27.01 -29.85
C PRO A 669 16.40 26.01 -29.97
N SER A 670 16.52 24.94 -30.77
CA SER A 670 15.49 23.89 -30.84
C SER A 670 15.53 22.89 -29.68
N HIS A 671 16.55 22.98 -28.82
CA HIS A 671 16.74 22.12 -27.65
C HIS A 671 16.30 22.83 -26.36
N ASP A 672 15.03 23.21 -26.28
CA ASP A 672 14.43 23.66 -25.02
C ASP A 672 14.46 22.53 -23.97
N VAL A 673 14.65 22.94 -22.72
CA VAL A 673 14.49 22.07 -21.55
C VAL A 673 13.00 21.98 -21.26
N ASP A 674 12.43 20.78 -21.32
CA ASP A 674 11.00 20.59 -21.17
C ASP A 674 10.56 20.64 -19.69
N THR A 675 9.23 20.63 -19.46
CA THR A 675 8.64 20.78 -18.13
C THR A 675 9.03 19.67 -17.16
N ASP A 676 9.37 18.49 -17.68
CA ASP A 676 9.67 17.29 -16.87
C ASP A 676 11.18 17.22 -16.57
N GLU A 677 12.01 17.70 -17.48
CA GLU A 677 13.43 17.99 -17.22
C GLU A 677 13.63 19.17 -16.24
N LEU A 678 12.80 20.22 -16.33
CA LEU A 678 12.71 21.27 -15.32
C LEU A 678 12.16 20.72 -13.98
N GLY A 679 11.16 19.84 -14.04
CA GLY A 679 10.62 19.13 -12.87
C GLY A 679 11.68 18.27 -12.19
N ALA A 680 12.52 17.55 -12.95
CA ALA A 680 13.64 16.78 -12.45
C ALA A 680 14.72 17.68 -11.84
N LEU A 681 15.05 18.83 -12.45
CA LEU A 681 15.97 19.83 -11.88
C LEU A 681 15.43 20.44 -10.56
N GLU A 682 14.14 20.76 -10.48
CA GLU A 682 13.50 21.23 -9.24
C GLU A 682 13.42 20.13 -8.18
N ALA A 683 13.13 18.88 -8.58
CA ALA A 683 13.17 17.72 -7.70
C ALA A 683 14.59 17.48 -7.17
N ILE A 684 15.64 17.62 -7.99
CA ILE A 684 17.04 17.59 -7.55
C ILE A 684 17.35 18.71 -6.56
N ILE A 685 16.70 19.88 -6.65
CA ILE A 685 16.91 21.02 -5.74
C ILE A 685 16.19 20.87 -4.38
N VAL A 686 15.22 19.95 -4.26
CA VAL A 686 14.55 19.61 -2.98
C VAL A 686 14.96 18.22 -2.45
N ALA A 687 15.41 17.33 -3.34
CA ALA A 687 15.95 16.00 -3.06
C ALA A 687 17.48 15.96 -3.14
N ASP A 688 18.17 17.09 -3.01
CA ASP A 688 19.62 17.19 -2.79
C ASP A 688 20.07 16.59 -1.43
N GLY A 689 19.13 16.06 -0.66
CA GLY A 689 19.32 15.54 0.69
C GLY A 689 19.28 16.60 1.78
N SER A 690 19.13 17.89 1.45
CA SER A 690 19.25 18.97 2.43
C SER A 690 18.01 19.16 3.33
N ARG A 691 16.85 18.61 2.97
CA ARG A 691 15.59 18.64 3.75
C ARG A 691 14.95 17.24 3.93
N PRO A 692 15.61 16.33 4.64
CA PRO A 692 15.10 14.97 4.86
C PRO A 692 13.84 14.93 5.76
N SER A 693 13.13 13.81 5.76
CA SER A 693 12.02 13.54 6.69
C SER A 693 12.19 12.15 7.32
N PHE A 694 12.85 12.11 8.48
CA PHE A 694 13.27 10.88 9.14
C PHE A 694 12.11 10.18 9.84
N LEU A 695 11.96 8.87 9.64
CA LEU A 695 11.04 8.04 10.41
C LEU A 695 11.52 7.91 11.86
N LEU A 696 10.66 8.27 12.82
CA LEU A 696 11.01 8.20 14.24
C LEU A 696 10.84 6.79 14.83
N ASP A 697 11.74 6.48 15.76
CA ASP A 697 11.80 5.24 16.52
C ASP A 697 12.34 5.52 17.93
N ASP A 698 11.59 5.14 18.96
CA ASP A 698 11.74 5.63 20.34
C ASP A 698 11.94 7.16 20.37
N GLY A 699 11.09 7.86 19.60
CA GLY A 699 11.11 9.30 19.43
C GLY A 699 12.37 9.89 18.76
N LEU A 700 13.23 9.08 18.12
CA LEU A 700 14.48 9.56 17.48
C LEU A 700 14.65 9.13 16.01
N PRO A 701 15.31 9.97 15.19
CA PRO A 701 15.76 9.57 13.86
C PRO A 701 16.90 8.53 13.94
N PRO A 702 16.99 7.56 13.01
CA PRO A 702 18.08 6.60 12.98
C PRO A 702 19.41 7.27 12.64
N ALA A 703 20.40 7.12 13.53
CA ALA A 703 21.74 7.70 13.37
C ALA A 703 22.54 7.14 12.18
N SER A 704 22.09 6.05 11.57
CA SER A 704 22.68 5.47 10.36
C SER A 704 22.13 6.05 9.04
N HIS A 705 21.18 6.98 9.09
CA HIS A 705 20.56 7.54 7.88
C HIS A 705 21.57 8.38 7.07
N PRO A 706 21.63 8.29 5.73
CA PRO A 706 22.67 8.99 4.95
C PRO A 706 22.56 10.52 5.04
N PHE A 707 21.33 11.04 5.02
CA PHE A 707 21.08 12.47 5.23
C PHE A 707 21.13 12.90 6.71
N TYR A 708 21.49 12.00 7.63
CA TYR A 708 21.77 12.36 9.03
C TYR A 708 22.98 13.29 9.10
N GLY A 709 24.03 13.04 8.31
CA GLY A 709 25.28 13.82 8.31
C GLY A 709 25.12 15.31 8.04
N ILE A 710 24.13 15.71 7.24
CA ILE A 710 23.83 17.13 6.93
C ILE A 710 23.23 17.88 8.13
N TRP A 711 22.65 17.14 9.07
CA TRP A 711 21.99 17.64 10.26
C TRP A 711 22.55 17.01 11.55
N GLU A 712 23.73 16.37 11.48
CA GLU A 712 24.20 15.45 12.53
C GLU A 712 24.46 16.20 13.83
N GLU A 713 25.21 17.30 13.76
CA GLU A 713 25.53 18.11 14.93
C GLU A 713 24.26 18.68 15.56
N GLN A 714 23.36 19.25 14.75
CA GLN A 714 22.16 19.91 15.24
C GLN A 714 21.14 18.91 15.81
N ILE A 715 21.06 17.69 15.27
CA ILE A 715 20.22 16.60 15.81
C ILE A 715 20.87 15.97 17.06
N ARG A 716 22.18 15.78 17.07
CA ARG A 716 22.95 15.25 18.21
C ARG A 716 22.82 16.15 19.43
N ASP A 717 22.98 17.45 19.25
CA ASP A 717 22.90 18.45 20.32
C ASP A 717 21.47 18.60 20.85
N ALA A 718 20.46 18.39 19.99
CA ALA A 718 19.05 18.44 20.34
C ALA A 718 18.44 17.10 20.79
N ARG A 719 19.19 15.99 20.72
CA ARG A 719 18.70 14.60 20.75
C ARG A 719 17.71 14.30 21.88
N ASP A 720 18.10 14.56 23.12
CA ASP A 720 17.26 14.25 24.28
C ASP A 720 15.95 15.06 24.29
N GLN A 721 15.98 16.26 23.71
CA GLN A 721 14.81 17.12 23.61
C GLN A 721 13.90 16.72 22.43
N ILE A 722 14.47 16.30 21.29
CA ILE A 722 13.72 15.68 20.18
C ILE A 722 12.93 14.49 20.72
N ARG A 723 13.57 13.57 21.47
CA ARG A 723 12.92 12.39 22.06
C ARG A 723 11.78 12.74 23.01
N LYS A 724 11.96 13.73 23.89
CA LYS A 724 10.92 14.20 24.82
C LYS A 724 9.74 14.80 24.06
N THR A 725 10.01 15.71 23.13
CA THR A 725 8.99 16.37 22.31
C THR A 725 8.23 15.38 21.44
N ALA A 726 8.91 14.41 20.81
CA ALA A 726 8.28 13.37 20.00
C ALA A 726 7.28 12.50 20.79
N ARG A 727 7.52 12.26 22.08
CA ARG A 727 6.60 11.53 22.97
C ARG A 727 5.36 12.35 23.35
N ALA A 728 5.43 13.67 23.27
CA ALA A 728 4.30 14.59 23.51
C ALA A 728 3.47 14.90 22.25
N ILE A 729 3.84 14.35 21.09
CA ILE A 729 3.18 14.60 19.80
C ILE A 729 2.46 13.33 19.35
N GLY A 730 1.16 13.46 19.06
CA GLY A 730 0.27 12.34 18.73
C GLY A 730 -0.56 12.57 17.47
N ARG A 731 -1.02 11.46 16.88
CA ARG A 731 -1.84 11.42 15.66
C ARG A 731 -3.30 11.55 16.03
N ILE A 732 -3.97 12.58 15.55
CA ILE A 732 -5.41 12.80 15.74
C ILE A 732 -6.15 11.99 14.68
N GLN A 733 -7.04 11.11 15.11
CA GLN A 733 -7.63 10.06 14.27
C GLN A 733 -9.05 9.69 14.74
N PRO A 734 -9.92 9.14 13.89
CA PRO A 734 -11.18 8.57 14.35
C PRO A 734 -10.94 7.38 15.30
N LYS A 735 -11.99 6.96 16.02
CA LYS A 735 -11.98 5.69 16.77
C LYS A 735 -11.60 4.53 15.85
N GLY A 736 -10.55 3.79 16.22
CA GLY A 736 -10.00 2.71 15.40
C GLY A 736 -9.09 3.15 14.25
N GLY A 737 -8.78 4.45 14.13
CA GLY A 737 -7.89 4.99 13.11
C GLY A 737 -6.45 4.47 13.17
N HIS A 738 -5.74 4.66 12.06
CA HIS A 738 -4.42 4.09 11.78
C HIS A 738 -3.68 4.93 10.71
N ALA A 739 -2.52 4.47 10.25
CA ALA A 739 -1.63 5.19 9.34
C ALA A 739 -2.29 5.71 8.04
N SER A 740 -3.30 5.01 7.51
CA SER A 740 -4.06 5.44 6.33
C SER A 740 -5.44 6.03 6.64
N ASN A 741 -5.79 6.22 7.93
CA ASN A 741 -7.06 6.78 8.37
C ASN A 741 -6.87 7.66 9.62
N PHE A 742 -6.46 8.91 9.39
CA PHE A 742 -6.25 9.94 10.42
C PHE A 742 -6.51 11.35 9.85
N LEU A 743 -6.55 12.35 10.72
CA LEU A 743 -6.97 13.72 10.40
C LEU A 743 -5.84 14.75 10.48
N GLY A 744 -4.92 14.59 11.43
CA GLY A 744 -3.86 15.57 11.68
C GLY A 744 -2.93 15.19 12.83
N THR A 745 -2.13 16.17 13.25
CA THR A 745 -1.15 16.08 14.34
C THR A 745 -1.59 16.96 15.52
N GLY A 746 -1.30 16.56 16.75
CA GLY A 746 -1.54 17.36 17.96
C GLY A 746 -0.41 17.22 18.97
N SER A 747 -0.15 18.28 19.75
CA SER A 747 0.93 18.34 20.74
C SER A 747 0.39 18.56 22.15
N LEU A 748 0.73 17.71 23.12
CA LEU A 748 0.38 17.91 24.54
C LEU A 748 1.08 19.17 25.07
N VAL A 749 0.31 20.19 25.45
CA VAL A 749 0.81 21.48 25.96
C VAL A 749 0.59 21.65 27.47
N ASP A 750 -0.38 20.96 28.06
CA ASP A 750 -0.60 20.93 29.51
C ASP A 750 -0.96 19.52 29.95
N ARG A 751 -0.17 18.95 30.87
CA ARG A 751 -0.34 17.58 31.37
C ARG A 751 -1.42 17.46 32.44
N ASP A 752 -1.57 18.49 33.27
CA ASP A 752 -2.49 18.48 34.41
C ASP A 752 -3.93 18.76 33.97
N GLN A 753 -4.10 19.70 33.02
CA GLN A 753 -5.36 19.98 32.36
C GLN A 753 -5.67 19.03 31.19
N ARG A 754 -4.67 18.24 30.76
CA ARG A 754 -4.73 17.31 29.61
C ARG A 754 -5.09 18.02 28.30
N PHE A 755 -4.39 19.13 28.03
CA PHE A 755 -4.61 19.93 26.82
C PHE A 755 -3.61 19.59 25.71
N VAL A 756 -4.15 19.43 24.51
CA VAL A 756 -3.42 19.17 23.26
C VAL A 756 -3.71 20.29 22.27
N LEU A 757 -2.67 20.97 21.77
CA LEU A 757 -2.78 22.00 20.74
C LEU A 757 -2.76 21.36 19.33
N THR A 758 -3.64 21.82 18.45
CA THR A 758 -3.71 21.44 17.02
C THR A 758 -4.36 22.56 16.20
N ASN A 759 -4.57 22.38 14.89
CA ASN A 759 -5.32 23.32 14.05
C ASN A 759 -6.84 23.20 14.25
N TYR A 760 -7.57 24.30 14.04
CA TYR A 760 -9.04 24.28 14.00
C TYR A 760 -9.55 23.42 12.83
N HIS A 761 -8.89 23.49 11.68
CA HIS A 761 -9.32 22.77 10.49
C HIS A 761 -9.26 21.23 10.64
N VAL A 762 -8.46 20.69 11.56
CA VAL A 762 -8.41 19.25 11.89
C VAL A 762 -9.70 18.81 12.59
N LEU A 763 -10.23 19.63 13.50
CA LEU A 763 -11.55 19.39 14.13
C LEU A 763 -12.69 19.57 13.16
N ASP A 764 -12.63 20.60 12.31
CA ASP A 764 -13.68 20.84 11.33
C ASP A 764 -13.67 19.77 10.22
N ASP A 765 -12.52 19.18 9.88
CA ASP A 765 -12.43 17.96 9.06
C ASP A 765 -13.03 16.75 9.79
N ALA A 766 -12.76 16.56 11.08
CA ALA A 766 -13.37 15.50 11.89
C ALA A 766 -14.91 15.55 11.85
N ARG A 767 -15.46 16.76 12.02
CA ARG A 767 -16.91 17.03 11.97
C ARG A 767 -17.50 16.88 10.58
N SER A 768 -16.87 17.47 9.56
CA SER A 768 -17.45 17.57 8.20
C SER A 768 -17.19 16.35 7.31
N LYS A 769 -16.03 15.69 7.46
CA LYS A 769 -15.64 14.56 6.60
C LYS A 769 -15.91 13.20 7.24
N LEU A 770 -15.75 13.09 8.56
CA LEU A 770 -15.98 11.83 9.29
C LEU A 770 -17.31 11.81 10.08
N GLY A 771 -18.11 12.88 9.99
CA GLY A 771 -19.42 12.96 10.66
C GLY A 771 -19.37 12.90 12.18
N ILE A 772 -18.22 13.22 12.79
CA ILE A 772 -18.03 13.09 14.24
C ILE A 772 -18.99 14.04 14.97
N PRO A 773 -19.86 13.54 15.87
CA PRO A 773 -20.89 14.34 16.51
C PRO A 773 -20.29 15.34 17.50
N MET A 774 -20.54 16.62 17.26
CA MET A 774 -20.06 17.72 18.11
C MET A 774 -21.20 18.70 18.41
N THR A 775 -21.24 19.23 19.63
CA THR A 775 -22.14 20.33 20.01
C THR A 775 -21.32 21.55 20.40
N ARG A 776 -21.65 22.71 19.85
CA ARG A 776 -20.98 23.97 20.16
C ARG A 776 -21.75 24.77 21.20
N GLN A 777 -21.03 25.26 22.21
CA GLN A 777 -21.49 26.28 23.14
C GLN A 777 -20.40 27.36 23.23
N ASP A 778 -20.71 28.57 22.74
CA ASP A 778 -19.81 29.72 22.67
C ASP A 778 -18.47 29.43 21.97
N SER A 779 -17.36 29.43 22.72
CA SER A 779 -15.99 29.10 22.28
C SER A 779 -15.59 27.65 22.57
N THR A 780 -16.53 26.80 23.04
CA THR A 780 -16.27 25.40 23.39
C THR A 780 -17.07 24.45 22.48
N LEU A 781 -16.43 23.37 22.06
CA LEU A 781 -17.03 22.23 21.39
C LEU A 781 -17.01 21.03 22.34
N THR A 782 -18.15 20.39 22.55
CA THR A 782 -18.23 19.06 23.18
C THR A 782 -18.21 18.01 22.08
N ILE A 783 -17.33 17.01 22.19
CA ILE A 783 -17.20 15.90 21.23
C ILE A 783 -17.85 14.67 21.85
N HIS A 784 -18.89 14.11 21.21
CA HIS A 784 -19.69 13.00 21.75
C HIS A 784 -19.08 11.61 21.47
N GLY A 785 -17.75 11.54 21.40
CA GLY A 785 -16.97 10.36 21.04
C GLY A 785 -16.67 10.25 19.53
N GLY A 786 -15.95 9.19 19.17
CA GLY A 786 -15.53 8.91 17.78
C GLY A 786 -14.20 9.57 17.35
N LEU A 787 -13.59 10.42 18.19
CA LEU A 787 -12.30 11.06 17.96
C LEU A 787 -11.28 10.66 19.05
N GLU A 788 -10.09 10.26 18.63
CA GLU A 788 -8.98 9.82 19.48
C GLU A 788 -7.68 10.55 19.11
N ILE A 789 -6.71 10.61 20.04
CA ILE A 789 -5.31 10.90 19.75
C ILE A 789 -4.44 9.72 20.20
N ASP A 790 -3.47 9.31 19.38
CA ASP A 790 -2.47 8.27 19.69
C ASP A 790 -1.06 8.87 19.76
N PHE A 791 -0.42 8.82 20.92
CA PHE A 791 0.92 9.38 21.13
C PHE A 791 2.07 8.46 20.68
N VAL A 792 1.81 7.19 20.33
CA VAL A 792 2.85 6.32 19.75
C VAL A 792 2.97 6.62 18.27
N GLY A 793 2.16 5.98 17.42
CA GLY A 793 2.09 6.25 15.98
C GLY A 793 3.41 6.14 15.18
N GLU A 794 4.49 5.65 15.78
CA GLU A 794 5.76 5.34 15.11
C GLU A 794 5.61 4.01 14.37
N ALA A 795 6.28 3.85 13.22
CA ALA A 795 6.21 2.58 12.49
C ALA A 795 6.67 1.40 13.36
N GLY A 796 7.62 1.65 14.26
CA GLY A 796 8.25 0.72 15.20
C GLY A 796 7.32 -0.08 16.12
N GLY A 797 6.12 0.41 16.41
CA GLY A 797 5.35 -0.03 17.58
C GLY A 797 3.97 -0.61 17.29
N LEU A 798 3.71 -1.81 17.83
CA LEU A 798 2.33 -2.29 18.08
C LEU A 798 1.68 -1.60 19.29
N ALA A 799 2.50 -0.99 20.17
CA ALA A 799 2.03 -0.20 21.31
C ALA A 799 1.18 0.98 20.83
N ARG A 800 0.06 1.21 21.50
CA ARG A 800 -0.83 2.36 21.27
C ARG A 800 -1.02 3.09 22.58
N ASN A 801 -0.96 4.42 22.58
CA ASN A 801 -1.15 5.21 23.78
C ASN A 801 -2.23 6.25 23.50
N ARG A 802 -3.49 5.83 23.70
CA ARG A 802 -4.66 6.48 23.11
C ARG A 802 -5.51 7.20 24.13
N PHE A 803 -6.01 8.37 23.73
CA PHE A 803 -6.92 9.17 24.54
C PHE A 803 -8.11 9.59 23.69
N LYS A 804 -9.32 9.50 24.25
CA LYS A 804 -10.53 10.04 23.61
C LYS A 804 -10.50 11.57 23.71
N VAL A 805 -10.87 12.24 22.62
CA VAL A 805 -11.08 13.70 22.60
C VAL A 805 -12.52 13.98 22.99
N VAL A 806 -12.71 14.81 24.02
CA VAL A 806 -14.02 15.01 24.67
C VAL A 806 -14.50 16.47 24.62
N GLU A 807 -13.58 17.41 24.53
CA GLU A 807 -13.86 18.85 24.46
C GLU A 807 -12.79 19.52 23.58
N ALA A 808 -13.13 20.61 22.90
CA ALA A 808 -12.18 21.49 22.25
C ALA A 808 -12.51 22.97 22.50
N ARG A 809 -11.50 23.76 22.82
CA ARG A 809 -11.59 25.20 23.08
C ARG A 809 -11.04 25.98 21.91
N LEU A 810 -11.79 27.00 21.49
CA LEU A 810 -11.57 27.77 20.28
C LEU A 810 -11.14 29.21 20.64
N PRO A 811 -9.96 29.68 20.20
CA PRO A 811 -9.47 31.00 20.52
C PRO A 811 -10.27 32.09 19.79
N ALA A 812 -10.21 33.33 20.27
CA ALA A 812 -10.86 34.45 19.60
C ALA A 812 -10.35 34.62 18.16
N GLY A 813 -11.26 34.73 17.19
CA GLY A 813 -10.91 34.84 15.77
C GLY A 813 -10.57 33.52 15.08
N PHE A 814 -10.93 32.36 15.66
CA PHE A 814 -10.70 31.05 15.05
C PHE A 814 -11.35 30.88 13.67
N GLY A 815 -10.77 30.01 12.84
CA GLY A 815 -11.29 29.65 11.52
C GLY A 815 -10.21 28.96 10.66
N ARG A 816 -10.51 28.68 9.40
CA ARG A 816 -9.56 28.03 8.47
C ARG A 816 -8.76 29.06 7.67
N GLY A 817 -7.46 28.81 7.48
CA GLY A 817 -6.61 29.54 6.53
C GLY A 817 -6.20 30.95 6.98
N PHE A 818 -5.36 31.60 6.15
CA PHE A 818 -4.57 32.81 6.47
C PHE A 818 -5.32 34.00 7.11
N GLY A 819 -6.62 34.15 6.85
CA GLY A 819 -7.45 35.23 7.42
C GLY A 819 -7.98 34.97 8.84
N PHE A 820 -7.82 33.75 9.37
CA PHE A 820 -8.35 33.31 10.66
C PHE A 820 -7.30 32.58 11.51
N LEU A 821 -7.54 32.49 12.81
CA LEU A 821 -6.64 31.79 13.74
C LEU A 821 -6.90 30.29 13.66
N ASP A 822 -6.15 29.58 12.83
CA ASP A 822 -6.29 28.13 12.62
C ASP A 822 -5.64 27.32 13.76
N ALA A 823 -6.19 27.46 14.97
CA ALA A 823 -5.75 26.79 16.19
C ALA A 823 -6.94 26.36 17.06
N ALA A 824 -6.80 25.24 17.75
CA ALA A 824 -7.75 24.73 18.72
C ALA A 824 -7.04 23.92 19.82
N VAL A 825 -7.59 23.92 21.02
CA VAL A 825 -7.06 23.18 22.18
C VAL A 825 -8.01 22.07 22.57
N LEU A 826 -7.58 20.81 22.42
CA LEU A 826 -8.35 19.62 22.76
C LEU A 826 -8.14 19.26 24.23
N ARG A 827 -9.21 18.92 24.94
CA ARG A 827 -9.13 18.21 26.23
C ARG A 827 -9.27 16.71 25.99
N ILE A 828 -8.36 15.94 26.57
CA ILE A 828 -8.28 14.50 26.35
C ILE A 828 -8.48 13.69 27.64
N GLU A 829 -8.99 12.47 27.50
CA GLU A 829 -9.24 11.54 28.60
C GLU A 829 -8.74 10.12 28.23
N PRO A 830 -8.22 9.35 29.19
CA PRO A 830 -7.90 7.93 29.01
C PRO A 830 -9.03 7.14 28.34
N ILE A 831 -8.68 6.16 27.52
CA ILE A 831 -9.63 5.17 26.99
C ILE A 831 -9.70 3.96 27.92
N ASP A 832 -8.57 3.59 28.51
CA ASP A 832 -8.33 2.41 29.34
C ASP A 832 -7.23 2.72 30.38
N ASP A 833 -6.96 1.77 31.28
CA ASP A 833 -5.93 1.91 32.33
C ASP A 833 -4.49 1.90 31.78
N ASP A 834 -4.29 1.44 30.54
CA ASP A 834 -3.01 1.43 29.83
C ASP A 834 -2.67 2.79 29.17
N SER A 835 -3.62 3.73 29.14
CA SER A 835 -3.47 5.08 28.58
C SER A 835 -2.60 6.00 29.47
N VAL A 836 -1.28 5.97 29.28
CA VAL A 836 -0.31 6.74 30.10
C VAL A 836 0.05 8.09 29.47
N LEU A 837 -0.31 9.21 30.14
CA LEU A 837 0.00 10.55 29.63
C LEU A 837 1.52 10.79 29.51
N PRO A 838 2.01 11.38 28.40
CA PRO A 838 3.40 11.81 28.26
C PRO A 838 3.87 12.64 29.46
N GLU A 839 5.09 12.38 29.94
CA GLU A 839 5.63 13.00 31.17
C GLU A 839 5.96 14.48 30.99
N HIS A 840 6.33 14.89 29.79
CA HIS A 840 6.81 16.23 29.47
C HIS A 840 5.95 16.84 28.36
N PRO A 841 5.04 17.78 28.67
CA PRO A 841 4.36 18.57 27.65
C PRO A 841 5.34 19.49 26.90
N VAL A 842 4.96 19.93 25.70
CA VAL A 842 5.77 20.85 24.89
C VAL A 842 5.62 22.29 25.40
N THR A 843 6.73 23.00 25.57
CA THR A 843 6.73 24.42 25.96
C THR A 843 6.40 25.29 24.75
N VAL A 844 5.29 26.03 24.80
CA VAL A 844 4.97 27.07 23.80
C VAL A 844 5.61 28.39 24.23
N ASN A 845 6.37 29.04 23.34
CA ASN A 845 7.13 30.24 23.64
C ASN A 845 6.82 31.37 22.65
N ALA A 846 6.51 32.55 23.19
CA ALA A 846 6.08 33.74 22.47
C ALA A 846 7.18 34.79 22.25
N MET A 847 8.47 34.45 22.44
CA MET A 847 9.59 35.38 22.25
C MET A 847 9.55 36.07 20.88
N PRO A 848 9.49 37.42 20.82
CA PRO A 848 9.38 38.16 19.56
C PRO A 848 10.52 37.91 18.56
N ALA A 849 11.70 37.50 19.03
CA ALA A 849 12.84 37.16 18.16
C ALA A 849 12.53 35.97 17.22
N PHE A 850 11.71 35.01 17.65
CA PHE A 850 11.30 33.87 16.81
C PHE A 850 10.36 34.30 15.69
N ALA A 851 9.58 35.36 15.90
CA ALA A 851 8.72 35.97 14.89
C ALA A 851 9.49 36.82 13.87
N ALA A 852 10.66 37.34 14.25
CA ALA A 852 11.51 38.20 13.42
C ALA A 852 12.55 37.43 12.57
N GLY A 853 12.44 36.09 12.47
CA GLY A 853 13.42 35.26 11.75
C GLY A 853 14.74 35.06 12.49
N GLY A 854 14.79 35.29 13.81
CA GLY A 854 15.99 35.10 14.64
C GLY A 854 16.42 33.64 14.87
N VAL A 855 15.86 32.69 14.13
CA VAL A 855 16.18 31.25 14.19
C VAL A 855 16.61 30.79 12.81
N SER A 856 17.84 30.29 12.69
CA SER A 856 18.40 29.84 11.39
C SER A 856 17.89 28.47 10.94
N SER A 857 17.54 27.59 11.89
CA SER A 857 17.10 26.21 11.64
C SER A 857 15.87 25.88 12.48
N VAL A 858 14.89 25.23 11.86
CA VAL A 858 13.63 24.81 12.48
C VAL A 858 13.48 23.29 12.38
N TYR A 859 12.73 22.71 13.29
CA TYR A 859 12.28 21.32 13.18
C TYR A 859 10.76 21.24 13.23
N THR A 860 10.18 20.29 12.52
CA THR A 860 8.79 19.88 12.68
C THR A 860 8.72 18.38 12.97
N ILE A 861 7.82 17.98 13.87
CA ILE A 861 7.54 16.57 14.18
C ILE A 861 6.04 16.35 14.01
N GLY A 862 5.65 15.33 13.24
CA GLY A 862 4.25 15.05 13.00
C GLY A 862 4.00 13.85 12.11
N PHE A 863 2.77 13.77 11.60
CA PHE A 863 2.26 12.62 10.85
C PHE A 863 1.95 13.02 9.39
N PRO A 864 2.94 13.07 8.50
CA PRO A 864 2.69 13.33 7.08
C PRO A 864 1.84 12.20 6.50
N GLY A 865 0.64 12.55 6.03
CA GLY A 865 -0.22 11.67 5.25
C GLY A 865 0.20 11.69 3.78
N ARG A 866 -0.46 10.85 2.96
CA ARG A 866 -0.17 10.81 1.52
C ARG A 866 -0.62 12.13 0.86
N PRO A 867 0.14 12.71 -0.08
CA PRO A 867 -0.30 13.87 -0.86
C PRO A 867 -1.65 13.61 -1.55
N ARG A 868 -2.46 14.66 -1.70
CA ARG A 868 -3.80 14.60 -2.33
C ARG A 868 -3.72 14.96 -3.81
N SER A 869 -4.60 14.37 -4.61
CA SER A 869 -4.70 14.57 -6.08
C SER A 869 -4.87 16.02 -6.52
N SER A 870 -5.37 16.92 -5.67
CA SER A 870 -5.53 18.35 -6.01
C SER A 870 -4.23 19.16 -6.03
N GLU A 871 -3.06 18.53 -5.84
CA GLU A 871 -1.74 19.12 -6.12
C GLU A 871 -1.34 18.89 -7.59
N ASP A 872 -2.32 19.04 -8.49
CA ASP A 872 -2.17 18.90 -9.93
C ASP A 872 -1.18 19.92 -10.50
N ASN A 873 0.00 19.42 -10.83
CA ASN A 873 0.72 19.87 -12.01
C ASN A 873 1.48 18.67 -12.55
N ALA A 874 1.20 18.27 -13.79
CA ALA A 874 1.60 16.98 -14.40
C ALA A 874 3.11 16.82 -14.69
N SER A 875 3.97 17.55 -13.98
CA SER A 875 5.45 17.60 -14.13
C SER A 875 6.20 17.10 -12.88
N VAL A 876 5.53 16.30 -12.03
CA VAL A 876 6.15 15.64 -10.88
C VAL A 876 5.61 14.22 -10.79
N ASP A 877 6.50 13.23 -10.94
CA ASP A 877 6.18 11.86 -10.56
C ASP A 877 6.08 11.78 -9.03
N TRP A 878 4.84 11.81 -8.55
CA TRP A 878 4.54 11.68 -7.14
C TRP A 878 4.82 10.27 -6.60
N ALA A 879 4.73 9.21 -7.41
CA ALA A 879 5.10 7.86 -6.96
C ALA A 879 6.61 7.77 -6.71
N PHE A 880 7.42 8.39 -7.57
CA PHE A 880 8.85 8.62 -7.34
C PHE A 880 9.10 9.39 -6.03
N VAL A 881 8.42 10.51 -5.78
CA VAL A 881 8.62 11.31 -4.55
C VAL A 881 8.20 10.54 -3.29
N THR A 882 7.06 9.85 -3.32
CA THR A 882 6.55 9.10 -2.17
C THR A 882 7.39 7.85 -1.87
N ALA A 883 7.93 7.19 -2.91
CA ALA A 883 8.87 6.09 -2.75
C ALA A 883 10.22 6.58 -2.19
N THR A 884 10.79 7.66 -2.74
CA THR A 884 12.17 8.10 -2.45
C THR A 884 12.30 8.84 -1.11
N LEU A 885 11.39 9.76 -0.80
CA LEU A 885 11.50 10.56 0.44
C LEU A 885 10.76 9.94 1.63
N PHE A 886 9.81 9.02 1.38
CA PHE A 886 8.95 8.45 2.41
C PHE A 886 8.90 6.92 2.43
N GLY A 887 9.51 6.20 1.48
CA GLY A 887 9.43 4.73 1.41
C GLY A 887 8.00 4.21 1.20
N ASN A 888 7.09 5.08 0.73
CA ASN A 888 5.64 4.93 0.75
C ASN A 888 5.00 4.76 2.15
N LEU A 889 5.75 5.04 3.24
CA LEU A 889 5.28 4.93 4.63
C LEU A 889 4.70 6.27 5.14
N PHE A 890 3.39 6.43 4.99
CA PHE A 890 2.62 7.61 5.45
C PHE A 890 1.88 7.37 6.77
N GLY A 891 1.52 8.46 7.45
CA GLY A 891 0.77 8.43 8.72
C GLY A 891 1.53 7.87 9.91
N PHE A 892 2.84 7.66 9.76
CA PHE A 892 3.77 7.37 10.85
C PHE A 892 4.49 8.65 11.32
N LYS A 893 4.91 8.68 12.59
CA LYS A 893 5.58 9.85 13.16
C LYS A 893 6.95 10.10 12.51
N ARG A 894 7.20 11.33 12.07
CA ARG A 894 8.46 11.75 11.44
C ARG A 894 9.01 13.04 12.04
N LEU A 895 10.32 13.23 11.93
CA LEU A 895 11.04 14.49 12.16
C LEU A 895 11.56 15.03 10.83
N ALA A 896 11.19 16.27 10.48
CA ALA A 896 11.75 16.97 9.34
C ALA A 896 12.47 18.26 9.80
N PRO A 897 13.81 18.36 9.66
CA PRO A 897 14.51 19.63 9.79
C PRO A 897 14.26 20.55 8.58
N GLY A 898 14.45 21.85 8.80
CA GLY A 898 14.45 22.85 7.75
C GLY A 898 14.90 24.22 8.23
N ARG A 899 14.56 25.25 7.46
CA ARG A 899 14.94 26.65 7.68
C ARG A 899 13.73 27.57 7.53
N PHE A 900 13.87 28.76 8.09
CA PHE A 900 12.93 29.86 7.93
C PHE A 900 13.09 30.44 6.51
N THR A 901 11.98 30.62 5.76
CA THR A 901 12.01 31.05 4.36
C THR A 901 11.30 32.38 4.09
N GLN A 902 10.34 32.77 4.92
CA GLN A 902 9.57 34.00 4.72
C GLN A 902 9.29 34.69 6.05
N ALA A 903 9.62 35.98 6.13
CA ALA A 903 9.23 36.82 7.26
C ALA A 903 7.71 37.04 7.31
N MET A 904 7.23 37.53 8.45
CA MET A 904 5.81 37.78 8.67
C MET A 904 5.23 38.81 7.70
N ALA A 905 3.92 38.70 7.44
CA ALA A 905 3.17 39.62 6.57
C ALA A 905 3.67 39.73 5.11
N THR A 906 4.56 38.84 4.66
CA THR A 906 5.01 38.79 3.26
C THR A 906 3.99 38.11 2.34
N ASP A 907 3.14 37.24 2.88
CA ASP A 907 2.03 36.62 2.17
C ASP A 907 0.81 37.55 2.12
N LYS A 908 0.34 37.89 0.91
CA LYS A 908 -0.79 38.82 0.71
C LYS A 908 -2.13 38.32 1.28
N ARG A 909 -2.25 37.04 1.63
CA ARG A 909 -3.44 36.45 2.26
C ARG A 909 -3.44 36.64 3.78
N ASP A 910 -2.27 36.83 4.39
CA ASP A 910 -2.12 37.09 5.81
C ASP A 910 -2.45 38.57 6.12
N THR A 911 -3.74 38.85 6.23
CA THR A 911 -4.26 40.17 6.60
C THR A 911 -4.14 40.49 8.10
N ARG A 912 -3.48 39.62 8.88
CA ARG A 912 -3.37 39.71 10.35
C ARG A 912 -1.93 39.72 10.86
N GLU A 913 -0.95 39.57 9.97
CA GLU A 913 0.49 39.61 10.25
C GLU A 913 0.93 38.56 11.30
N TRP A 914 0.42 37.33 11.17
CA TRP A 914 0.65 36.20 12.08
C TRP A 914 1.26 34.94 11.46
N VAL A 915 1.42 34.87 10.14
CA VAL A 915 1.99 33.72 9.42
C VAL A 915 3.45 33.96 9.06
N PHE A 916 4.28 32.92 9.12
CA PHE A 916 5.64 32.88 8.58
C PHE A 916 5.85 31.63 7.71
N GLY A 917 6.92 31.63 6.90
CA GLY A 917 7.27 30.53 6.00
C GLY A 917 8.45 29.67 6.47
N HIS A 918 8.40 28.38 6.18
CA HIS A 918 9.53 27.44 6.32
C HIS A 918 9.67 26.50 5.10
N ASP A 919 10.79 25.78 4.99
CA ASP A 919 11.05 24.75 3.96
C ASP A 919 11.10 23.31 4.49
N ALA A 920 10.93 23.07 5.80
CA ALA A 920 10.88 21.71 6.35
C ALA A 920 9.79 20.87 5.67
N THR A 921 10.13 19.62 5.32
CA THR A 921 9.34 18.72 4.47
C THR A 921 8.07 18.22 5.17
N THR A 922 6.90 18.61 4.64
CA THR A 922 5.57 18.30 5.19
C THR A 922 4.59 17.89 4.10
N PHE A 923 3.59 17.07 4.45
CA PHE A 923 2.44 16.72 3.60
C PHE A 923 1.13 16.82 4.38
N GLY A 924 -0.01 16.80 3.68
CA GLY A 924 -1.35 16.81 4.31
C GLY A 924 -1.48 15.76 5.42
N GLY A 925 -1.96 16.16 6.60
CA GLY A 925 -1.90 15.36 7.84
C GLY A 925 -0.80 15.82 8.81
N ALA A 926 0.24 16.48 8.33
CA ALA A 926 1.19 17.22 9.17
C ALA A 926 0.57 18.52 9.74
N SER A 927 -0.65 18.89 9.36
CA SER A 927 -1.45 19.93 10.01
C SER A 927 -1.46 19.77 11.53
N GLY A 928 -1.13 20.82 12.26
CA GLY A 928 -1.06 20.83 13.71
C GLY A 928 0.30 20.38 14.28
N SER A 929 1.28 20.09 13.41
CA SER A 929 2.66 19.85 13.85
C SER A 929 3.28 21.14 14.44
N PRO A 930 4.00 21.04 15.56
CA PRO A 930 4.71 22.19 16.14
C PRO A 930 5.96 22.52 15.33
N ILE A 931 6.24 23.81 15.18
CA ILE A 931 7.52 24.32 14.67
C ILE A 931 8.40 24.65 15.87
N LEU A 932 9.54 23.96 15.94
CA LEU A 932 10.48 23.96 17.05
C LEU A 932 11.72 24.80 16.69
N ALA A 933 12.19 25.63 17.63
CA ALA A 933 13.40 26.42 17.43
C ALA A 933 14.66 25.58 17.71
N SER A 934 15.64 25.62 16.81
CA SER A 934 17.00 25.14 17.07
C SER A 934 17.83 26.21 17.82
N GLY A 935 18.74 25.78 18.69
CA GLY A 935 19.73 26.66 19.33
C GLY A 935 19.25 27.53 20.51
N ALA A 936 18.02 27.35 21.01
CA ALA A 936 17.43 28.14 22.10
C ALA A 936 17.91 27.72 23.52
N GLY A 937 19.18 27.36 23.68
CA GLY A 937 19.73 26.84 24.93
C GLY A 937 19.38 25.37 25.18
N LYS A 938 19.05 25.00 26.42
CA LYS A 938 18.79 23.60 26.82
C LYS A 938 17.40 23.06 26.45
N GLU A 939 16.58 23.84 25.75
CA GLU A 939 15.20 23.48 25.38
C GLU A 939 14.93 23.77 23.90
N MET A 940 14.00 23.01 23.31
CA MET A 940 13.45 23.24 21.96
C MET A 940 11.99 23.69 22.12
N PRO A 941 11.73 25.00 22.30
CA PRO A 941 10.36 25.48 22.44
C PRO A 941 9.60 25.44 21.10
N VAL A 942 8.30 25.24 21.20
CA VAL A 942 7.35 25.46 20.10
C VAL A 942 7.14 26.96 19.95
N PHE A 943 7.50 27.51 18.78
CA PHE A 943 7.27 28.92 18.47
C PHE A 943 6.28 29.13 17.31
N GLY A 944 5.86 28.05 16.64
CA GLY A 944 4.82 28.11 15.62
C GLY A 944 4.00 26.82 15.48
N LEU A 945 2.87 26.93 14.78
CA LEU A 945 1.95 25.83 14.49
C LEU A 945 1.76 25.72 12.97
N HIS A 946 2.24 24.62 12.38
CA HIS A 946 2.08 24.37 10.94
C HIS A 946 0.60 24.17 10.58
N PHE A 947 0.14 24.77 9.48
CA PHE A 947 -1.27 24.68 9.07
C PHE A 947 -1.51 24.57 7.55
N ALA A 948 -0.54 24.92 6.70
CA ALA A 948 -0.69 24.89 5.25
C ALA A 948 0.66 24.71 4.53
N GLY A 949 0.60 24.21 3.30
CA GLY A 949 1.73 24.16 2.36
C GLY A 949 1.27 24.42 0.93
N GLU A 950 2.14 25.05 0.14
CA GLU A 950 2.05 25.14 -1.31
C GLU A 950 3.23 24.39 -1.93
N THR A 951 2.91 23.35 -2.68
CA THR A 951 3.87 22.50 -3.39
C THR A 951 4.76 23.34 -4.31
N LYS A 952 6.06 23.02 -4.32
CA LYS A 952 7.13 23.79 -5.01
C LYS A 952 7.30 25.25 -4.56
N ARG A 953 6.61 25.73 -3.50
CA ARG A 953 6.60 27.17 -3.13
C ARG A 953 6.97 27.47 -1.67
N ALA A 954 6.18 27.02 -0.70
CA ALA A 954 6.37 27.37 0.72
C ALA A 954 5.53 26.50 1.66
N ASN A 955 6.02 26.25 2.87
CA ASN A 955 5.20 25.75 3.98
C ASN A 955 4.95 26.89 4.99
N HIS A 956 3.77 26.91 5.60
CA HIS A 956 3.26 28.04 6.38
C HIS A 956 2.87 27.64 7.81
N ALA A 957 3.24 28.48 8.77
CA ALA A 957 2.94 28.29 10.19
C ALA A 957 2.50 29.59 10.88
N ILE A 958 1.62 29.47 11.88
CA ILE A 958 1.15 30.58 12.72
C ILE A 958 2.19 30.81 13.83
N ALA A 959 2.67 32.05 13.99
CA ALA A 959 3.67 32.41 15.00
C ALA A 959 3.05 32.60 16.40
N ALA A 960 3.50 31.81 17.38
CA ALA A 960 3.03 31.86 18.78
C ALA A 960 3.14 33.28 19.39
N ALA A 961 4.19 34.03 19.04
CA ALA A 961 4.41 35.40 19.49
C ALA A 961 3.29 36.39 19.11
N ARG A 962 2.50 36.13 18.05
CA ARG A 962 1.37 36.98 17.65
C ARG A 962 0.04 36.54 18.26
N VAL A 963 -0.07 35.27 18.64
CA VAL A 963 -1.32 34.66 19.11
C VAL A 963 -1.29 34.29 20.60
N ALA A 964 -0.22 34.67 21.32
CA ALA A 964 0.02 34.30 22.72
C ALA A 964 -1.15 34.62 23.65
N GLU A 965 -1.76 35.80 23.53
CA GLU A 965 -2.94 36.18 24.33
C GLU A 965 -4.16 35.30 24.01
N ALA A 966 -4.40 35.02 22.72
CA ALA A 966 -5.50 34.18 22.26
C ALA A 966 -5.33 32.71 22.69
N LEU A 967 -4.09 32.20 22.69
CA LEU A 967 -3.74 30.86 23.17
C LEU A 967 -3.85 30.76 24.70
N ARG A 968 -3.37 31.75 25.46
CA ARG A 968 -3.53 31.81 26.92
C ARG A 968 -5.01 31.86 27.31
N ALA A 969 -5.85 32.59 26.56
CA ALA A 969 -7.29 32.69 26.80
C ALA A 969 -8.05 31.34 26.68
N VAL A 970 -7.50 30.36 25.95
CA VAL A 970 -8.06 28.99 25.86
C VAL A 970 -7.33 27.97 26.75
N GLY A 971 -6.35 28.40 27.54
CA GLY A 971 -5.65 27.58 28.53
C GLY A 971 -4.33 26.99 28.06
N VAL A 972 -3.73 27.45 26.96
CA VAL A 972 -2.36 27.05 26.59
C VAL A 972 -1.36 27.77 27.50
N PRO A 973 -0.44 27.07 28.19
CA PRO A 973 0.68 27.70 28.87
C PRO A 973 1.67 28.24 27.82
N VAL A 974 1.62 29.54 27.58
CA VAL A 974 2.56 30.25 26.69
C VAL A 974 3.52 31.08 27.53
N VAL A 975 4.82 30.78 27.40
CA VAL A 975 5.94 31.53 28.00
C VAL A 975 6.18 32.81 27.21
#